data_AF-A0A4Z1JKG1-F1
#
_entry.id   AF-A0A4Z1JKG1-F1
#
_cell.length_a   1.000
_cell.length_b   1.000
_cell.length_c   1.000
_cell.angle_alpha   90.00
_cell.angle_beta   90.00
_cell.angle_gamma   90.00
#
_symmetry.space_group_name_H-M   'P 1'
#
loop_
_entity.id
_entity.type
_entity.pdbx_description
1 polymer ?
#
loop_
_entity_poly.entity_id
_entity_poly.type
_entity_poly.pdbx_seq_one_letter_code
_entity_poly.pdbx_strand_id
1 'polypeptide(L)'
;MPHHYQQVRSSTTAVRRWREDEEVPSRGKLFLLCLTICLGGLQVVWATVMAQGSSYLISLDLRPSVVSLVWLAGPICGTLLQPYIAYKSDYCTHKWGRRRPFMIYGTIATIACINALSWTSEAVRLICNLLGVSDHGFGAKFVIQVFAVTGVWLLNVAIQPVQASIRALIVDACPGSQAAKANSFASIAVIIGSAIGYGCAFIEMPKGPAWLTNPQFKGLCFIASISLGVTVTITSVMIEEKAVNIDNDGSEKSGLRKIWIEIYGAIRTLPPTIKMIMEVQFCAWLAWFPFLFNIVLFLSRLYEVQTLSEKMGPPSTKFYNGLRQQSIRHATLAMLVFSMVALVTNLCLPYLIIDADSSSNSELEWQKEERLTSAKPGIFVLLRKRLVNRLTLPRVWMISHIIMAFALFGITFGGDGFMTSVLFVSLLGFSWTLTQWAPFAMIAAEIASSSIPDLRSLETDTEDQSASLESVADLRPRAGITMAIHNIAIATPQMLSAIVGALIYWIHVPHVPILNVRFWAFLSEENNGSDEKLLTSTTSSSVASIDEEDSSSTEKETRQQTHHRIFFISSILAIVVLGAVTLTTLLVDSHSGVVPNTPSPPSQGGSQVVAHCGISAQEAMERGCLWDIMSFGWIHPLCFDKEESDRWAAKYGPFDWYVDDGQAVDEKEQPVNGTLTQPLSLDEIPFAQSVWTTQGYHIMHCLYLLKMVHVAALNSDPVSNEAVNLGHTDHCVGLIGNTDLIEYDAITTPVRLLFVQCVTLQ
;
A
#
# COMPACT_ATOMS: atom_id res chain seq x y z
N MET A 1 35.73 25.05 41.93
CA MET A 1 34.30 25.27 41.63
C MET A 1 34.12 25.37 40.12
N PRO A 2 33.46 24.40 39.48
CA PRO A 2 32.72 24.59 38.22
C PRO A 2 31.20 24.54 38.48
N HIS A 3 30.39 24.91 37.49
CA HIS A 3 28.93 24.96 37.62
C HIS A 3 28.29 23.57 37.59
N HIS A 4 27.26 23.36 38.42
CA HIS A 4 26.36 22.22 38.31
C HIS A 4 25.58 22.28 37.00
N TYR A 5 25.65 21.23 36.19
CA TYR A 5 24.61 20.93 35.21
C TYR A 5 23.35 20.53 35.98
N GLN A 6 22.25 21.27 35.80
CA GLN A 6 20.93 20.77 36.23
C GLN A 6 20.37 19.87 35.14
N GLN A 7 20.03 18.64 35.54
CA GLN A 7 19.62 17.56 34.66
C GLN A 7 18.21 17.80 34.13
N VAL A 8 17.97 17.48 32.85
CA VAL A 8 16.65 17.63 32.20
C VAL A 8 15.64 16.70 32.87
N ARG A 9 14.75 17.27 33.70
CA ARG A 9 13.79 16.52 34.54
C ARG A 9 12.31 16.81 34.21
N SER A 10 12.04 17.39 33.04
CA SER A 10 10.72 17.83 32.59
C SER A 10 10.06 16.89 31.56
N SER A 11 10.85 16.24 30.70
CA SER A 11 10.33 15.47 29.55
C SER A 11 9.55 14.21 29.95
N THR A 12 9.98 13.50 30.99
CA THR A 12 9.36 12.23 31.40
C THR A 12 7.94 12.39 31.94
N THR A 13 7.61 13.51 32.58
CA THR A 13 6.27 13.77 33.12
C THR A 13 5.26 14.08 32.00
N ALA A 14 5.68 14.83 30.97
CA ALA A 14 4.86 15.08 29.79
C ALA A 14 4.65 13.79 28.97
N VAL A 15 5.71 12.99 28.78
CA VAL A 15 5.64 11.71 28.06
C VAL A 15 4.78 10.67 28.81
N ARG A 16 4.85 10.59 30.16
CA ARG A 16 3.91 9.75 30.93
C ARG A 16 2.46 10.14 30.69
N ARG A 17 2.16 11.44 30.68
CA ARG A 17 0.78 11.92 30.47
C ARG A 17 0.21 11.59 29.09
N TRP A 18 1.06 11.48 28.06
CA TRP A 18 0.69 10.97 26.73
C TRP A 18 0.65 9.43 26.62
N ARG A 19 1.09 8.70 27.65
CA ARG A 19 1.08 7.22 27.73
C ARG A 19 -0.03 6.68 28.64
N GLU A 20 -0.58 7.53 29.51
CA GLU A 20 -1.68 7.22 30.44
C GLU A 20 -3.07 7.62 29.88
N ASP A 21 -3.14 8.56 28.93
CA ASP A 21 -4.37 8.94 28.21
C ASP A 21 -4.47 8.22 26.84
N GLU A 22 -5.62 7.58 26.58
CA GLU A 22 -6.01 6.83 25.36
C GLU A 22 -5.27 5.50 25.08
N GLU A 23 -5.83 4.40 25.58
CA GLU A 23 -6.13 3.25 24.69
C GLU A 23 -7.00 3.78 23.54
N VAL A 24 -6.38 4.22 22.44
CA VAL A 24 -7.10 4.92 21.35
C VAL A 24 -8.14 3.97 20.75
N PRO A 25 -9.46 4.21 20.93
CA PRO A 25 -10.47 3.24 20.54
C PRO A 25 -10.51 3.05 19.03
N SER A 26 -10.77 1.81 18.62
CA SER A 26 -10.67 1.37 17.22
C SER A 26 -11.50 2.28 16.29
N ARG A 27 -10.84 2.91 15.31
CA ARG A 27 -11.50 3.91 14.46
C ARG A 27 -12.42 3.20 13.46
N GLY A 28 -13.69 3.62 13.43
CA GLY A 28 -14.70 3.06 12.53
C GLY A 28 -14.42 3.36 11.04
N LYS A 29 -14.93 2.50 10.14
CA LYS A 29 -14.72 2.61 8.68
C LYS A 29 -15.08 3.98 8.11
N LEU A 30 -16.12 4.64 8.64
CA LEU A 30 -16.52 6.00 8.24
C LEU A 30 -15.48 7.06 8.63
N PHE A 31 -14.88 6.96 9.82
CA PHE A 31 -13.79 7.85 10.24
C PHE A 31 -12.58 7.70 9.33
N LEU A 32 -12.18 6.45 9.03
CA LEU A 32 -11.07 6.18 8.10
C LEU A 32 -11.34 6.75 6.70
N LEU A 33 -12.58 6.65 6.20
CA LEU A 33 -12.98 7.25 4.92
C LEU A 33 -12.92 8.79 4.96
N CYS A 34 -13.49 9.44 5.99
CA CYS A 34 -13.44 10.90 6.15
C CYS A 34 -12.02 11.43 6.37
N LEU A 35 -11.15 10.65 6.99
CA LEU A 35 -9.73 10.94 7.19
C LEU A 35 -8.95 10.93 5.86
N THR A 36 -9.23 9.96 4.97
CA THR A 36 -8.43 9.77 3.75
C THR A 36 -9.00 10.42 2.49
N ILE A 37 -10.28 10.80 2.46
CA ILE A 37 -10.97 11.30 1.25
C ILE A 37 -10.27 12.51 0.59
N CYS A 38 -9.61 13.35 1.38
CA CYS A 38 -8.80 14.47 0.90
C CYS A 38 -7.61 14.07 0.00
N LEU A 39 -7.05 12.86 0.15
CA LEU A 39 -6.09 12.33 -0.83
C LEU A 39 -6.73 12.09 -2.19
N GLY A 40 -8.02 11.76 -2.24
CA GLY A 40 -8.75 11.59 -3.49
C GLY A 40 -8.88 12.91 -4.25
N GLY A 41 -9.29 14.00 -3.59
CA GLY A 41 -9.36 15.32 -4.21
C GLY A 41 -7.99 15.86 -4.64
N LEU A 42 -6.95 15.63 -3.84
CA LEU A 42 -5.57 15.93 -4.24
C LEU A 42 -5.12 15.10 -5.45
N GLN A 43 -5.57 13.85 -5.55
CA GLN A 43 -5.26 13.02 -6.71
C GLN A 43 -6.05 13.40 -7.97
N VAL A 44 -7.22 14.05 -7.89
CA VAL A 44 -7.87 14.65 -9.06
C VAL A 44 -7.02 15.82 -9.62
N VAL A 45 -6.36 16.60 -8.74
CA VAL A 45 -5.37 17.62 -9.14
C VAL A 45 -4.18 16.97 -9.86
N TRP A 46 -3.56 15.94 -9.27
CA TRP A 46 -2.44 15.23 -9.91
C TRP A 46 -2.85 14.54 -11.22
N ALA A 47 -4.01 13.89 -11.29
CA ALA A 47 -4.52 13.27 -12.51
C ALA A 47 -4.78 14.30 -13.62
N THR A 48 -5.27 15.51 -13.28
CA THR A 48 -5.42 16.62 -14.24
C THR A 48 -4.06 17.05 -14.81
N VAL A 49 -3.05 17.17 -13.95
CA VAL A 49 -1.67 17.52 -14.33
C VAL A 49 -1.05 16.44 -15.22
N MET A 50 -1.15 15.16 -14.86
CA MET A 50 -0.60 14.04 -15.64
C MET A 50 -1.35 13.82 -16.97
N ALA A 51 -2.67 13.98 -16.99
CA ALA A 51 -3.48 13.79 -18.20
C ALA A 51 -3.26 14.87 -19.26
N GLN A 52 -3.15 16.15 -18.86
CA GLN A 52 -3.15 17.26 -19.82
C GLN A 52 -2.15 18.38 -19.57
N GLY A 53 -1.44 18.42 -18.44
CA GLY A 53 -0.45 19.47 -18.16
C GLY A 53 0.61 19.60 -19.25
N SER A 54 1.24 18.48 -19.65
CA SER A 54 2.25 18.48 -20.72
C SER A 54 1.67 18.92 -22.07
N SER A 55 0.45 18.45 -22.40
CA SER A 55 -0.26 18.83 -23.63
C SER A 55 -0.65 20.32 -23.66
N TYR A 56 -1.07 20.86 -22.51
CA TYR A 56 -1.37 22.29 -22.32
C TYR A 56 -0.11 23.13 -22.53
N LEU A 57 1.01 22.81 -21.89
CA LEU A 57 2.27 23.54 -22.07
C LEU A 57 2.75 23.51 -23.53
N ILE A 58 2.69 22.35 -24.21
CA ILE A 58 3.01 22.25 -25.65
C ILE A 58 2.05 23.10 -26.51
N SER A 59 0.80 23.29 -26.10
CA SER A 59 -0.15 24.19 -26.80
C SER A 59 0.14 25.69 -26.61
N LEU A 60 1.01 26.06 -25.66
CA LEU A 60 1.53 27.42 -25.46
C LEU A 60 2.87 27.63 -26.19
N ASP A 61 3.14 26.84 -27.24
CA ASP A 61 4.40 26.78 -28.00
C ASP A 61 5.66 26.39 -27.17
N LEU A 62 5.52 25.79 -25.97
CA LEU A 62 6.70 25.26 -25.26
C LEU A 62 7.26 24.01 -25.96
N ARG A 63 8.58 24.00 -26.17
CA ARG A 63 9.30 22.83 -26.69
C ARG A 63 9.24 21.66 -25.71
N PRO A 64 9.08 20.38 -26.15
CA PRO A 64 8.98 19.23 -25.25
C PRO A 64 10.13 19.09 -24.23
N SER A 65 11.38 19.38 -24.63
CA SER A 65 12.53 19.37 -23.72
C SER A 65 12.45 20.43 -22.61
N VAL A 66 11.83 21.59 -22.89
CA VAL A 66 11.52 22.59 -21.86
C VAL A 66 10.41 22.07 -20.94
N VAL A 67 9.38 21.42 -21.48
CA VAL A 67 8.29 20.82 -20.67
C VAL A 67 8.83 19.76 -19.71
N SER A 68 9.76 18.89 -20.13
CA SER A 68 10.43 17.94 -19.23
C SER A 68 11.21 18.63 -18.11
N LEU A 69 11.88 19.76 -18.39
CA LEU A 69 12.57 20.55 -17.37
C LEU A 69 11.62 21.33 -16.45
N VAL A 70 10.45 21.74 -16.94
CA VAL A 70 9.40 22.39 -16.12
C VAL A 70 8.85 21.41 -15.08
N TRP A 71 8.70 20.12 -15.42
CA TRP A 71 8.27 19.10 -14.46
C TRP A 71 9.29 18.77 -13.37
N LEU A 72 10.55 19.24 -13.47
CA LEU A 72 11.52 19.18 -12.37
C LEU A 72 11.08 19.98 -11.13
N ALA A 73 10.13 20.91 -11.28
CA ALA A 73 9.52 21.66 -10.18
C ALA A 73 8.95 20.76 -9.08
N GLY A 74 8.24 19.68 -9.45
CA GLY A 74 7.64 18.73 -8.51
C GLY A 74 8.70 18.01 -7.66
N PRO A 75 9.66 17.31 -8.27
CA PRO A 75 10.80 16.69 -7.58
C PRO A 75 11.60 17.64 -6.67
N ILE A 76 11.85 18.88 -7.11
CA ILE A 76 12.57 19.88 -6.30
C ILE A 76 11.72 20.31 -5.08
N CYS A 77 10.42 20.56 -5.27
CA CYS A 77 9.51 20.89 -4.17
C CYS A 77 9.31 19.67 -3.22
N GLY A 78 9.34 18.45 -3.75
CA GLY A 78 9.29 17.21 -2.99
C GLY A 78 10.52 17.00 -2.10
N THR A 79 11.71 17.28 -2.64
CA THR A 79 12.98 17.05 -1.95
C THR A 79 13.32 18.18 -0.97
N LEU A 80 13.03 19.44 -1.31
CA LEU A 80 13.44 20.60 -0.51
C LEU A 80 12.32 21.23 0.33
N LEU A 81 11.13 21.42 -0.25
CA LEU A 81 10.06 22.17 0.41
C LEU A 81 9.21 21.27 1.33
N GLN A 82 8.93 20.02 0.94
CA GLN A 82 8.11 19.12 1.75
C GLN A 82 8.70 18.84 3.16
N PRO A 83 10.03 18.61 3.34
CA PRO A 83 10.63 18.42 4.66
C PRO A 83 10.58 19.67 5.55
N TYR A 84 10.79 20.86 4.96
CA TYR A 84 10.64 22.11 5.69
C TYR A 84 9.21 22.31 6.22
N ILE A 85 8.20 22.03 5.40
CA ILE A 85 6.79 22.16 5.83
C ILE A 85 6.43 21.09 6.87
N ALA A 86 6.83 19.84 6.66
CA ALA A 86 6.52 18.75 7.60
C ALA A 86 7.14 19.00 8.98
N TYR A 87 8.39 19.49 9.03
CA TYR A 87 9.02 19.99 10.26
C TYR A 87 8.21 21.13 10.88
N LYS A 88 7.85 22.18 10.12
CA LYS A 88 7.05 23.30 10.63
C LYS A 88 5.64 22.90 11.07
N SER A 89 5.11 21.78 10.57
CA SER A 89 3.85 21.19 10.99
C SER A 89 3.99 20.33 12.25
N ASP A 90 5.07 19.56 12.43
CA ASP A 90 5.32 18.80 13.67
C ASP A 90 5.38 19.73 14.90
N TYR A 91 5.99 20.92 14.76
CA TYR A 91 6.09 21.94 15.81
C TYR A 91 4.94 22.99 15.80
N CYS A 92 3.79 22.69 15.20
CA CYS A 92 2.69 23.66 15.09
C CYS A 92 1.69 23.58 16.26
N THR A 93 1.57 24.67 17.03
CA THR A 93 0.72 24.78 18.22
C THR A 93 -0.62 25.51 17.96
N HIS A 94 -1.13 25.47 16.72
CA HIS A 94 -2.32 26.24 16.34
C HIS A 94 -3.62 25.68 16.97
N LYS A 95 -4.59 26.57 17.23
CA LYS A 95 -5.91 26.22 17.81
C LYS A 95 -6.79 25.29 16.96
N TRP A 96 -6.33 24.87 15.78
CA TRP A 96 -7.03 23.94 14.89
C TRP A 96 -6.30 22.59 14.75
N GLY A 97 -5.23 22.37 15.53
CA GLY A 97 -4.31 21.26 15.33
C GLY A 97 -3.01 21.64 14.63
N ARG A 98 -2.16 20.63 14.42
CA ARG A 98 -0.80 20.76 13.88
C ARG A 98 -0.71 20.53 12.37
N ARG A 99 -1.66 19.81 11.76
CA ARG A 99 -1.72 19.52 10.31
C ARG A 99 -2.72 20.42 9.58
N ARG A 100 -3.95 20.55 10.12
CA ARG A 100 -5.10 21.25 9.53
C ARG A 100 -4.81 22.67 9.01
N PRO A 101 -4.03 23.55 9.68
CA PRO A 101 -3.70 24.87 9.11
C PRO A 101 -2.95 24.76 7.78
N PHE A 102 -1.91 23.92 7.71
CA PHE A 102 -1.11 23.72 6.50
C PHE A 102 -1.93 23.06 5.38
N MET A 103 -2.83 22.14 5.73
CA MET A 103 -3.76 21.53 4.79
C MET A 103 -4.71 22.56 4.17
N ILE A 104 -5.36 23.40 4.99
CA ILE A 104 -6.32 24.41 4.53
C ILE A 104 -5.63 25.49 3.69
N TYR A 105 -4.55 26.09 4.19
CA TYR A 105 -3.83 27.14 3.43
C TYR A 105 -3.19 26.60 2.15
N GLY A 106 -2.65 25.37 2.18
CA GLY A 106 -2.16 24.70 0.98
C GLY A 106 -3.25 24.44 -0.06
N THR A 107 -4.46 24.06 0.37
CA THR A 107 -5.60 23.83 -0.55
C THR A 107 -6.06 25.14 -1.18
N ILE A 108 -6.17 26.24 -0.41
CA ILE A 108 -6.50 27.57 -0.94
C ILE A 108 -5.44 27.99 -1.97
N ALA A 109 -4.15 27.82 -1.66
CA ALA A 109 -3.05 28.14 -2.57
C ALA A 109 -3.06 27.24 -3.83
N THR A 110 -3.35 25.95 -3.69
CA THR A 110 -3.41 24.99 -4.82
C THR A 110 -4.54 25.34 -5.77
N ILE A 111 -5.73 25.64 -5.23
CA ILE A 111 -6.90 26.08 -6.00
C ILE A 111 -6.60 27.41 -6.72
N ALA A 112 -5.97 28.37 -6.05
CA ALA A 112 -5.56 29.61 -6.69
C ALA A 112 -4.55 29.38 -7.83
N CYS A 113 -3.51 28.59 -7.60
CA CYS A 113 -2.44 28.34 -8.57
C CYS A 113 -2.92 27.53 -9.79
N ILE A 114 -3.74 26.48 -9.61
CA ILE A 114 -4.20 25.65 -10.74
C ILE A 114 -5.15 26.42 -11.66
N ASN A 115 -6.02 27.26 -11.10
CA ASN A 115 -6.88 28.14 -11.89
C ASN A 115 -6.04 29.23 -12.58
N ALA A 116 -5.17 29.95 -11.86
CA ALA A 116 -4.28 30.94 -12.45
C ALA A 116 -3.45 30.39 -13.62
N LEU A 117 -2.88 29.19 -13.45
CA LEU A 117 -2.16 28.47 -14.51
C LEU A 117 -3.04 28.24 -15.74
N SER A 118 -4.24 27.66 -15.59
CA SER A 118 -5.11 27.33 -16.74
C SER A 118 -5.60 28.57 -17.52
N TRP A 119 -5.73 29.73 -16.85
CA TRP A 119 -6.15 31.01 -17.45
C TRP A 119 -4.99 31.92 -17.92
N THR A 120 -3.73 31.44 -17.90
CA THR A 120 -2.53 32.24 -18.25
C THR A 120 -2.65 32.99 -19.58
N SER A 121 -3.13 32.33 -20.64
CA SER A 121 -3.23 32.92 -21.98
C SER A 121 -4.13 34.16 -22.02
N GLU A 122 -5.32 34.08 -21.43
CA GLU A 122 -6.29 35.18 -21.41
C GLU A 122 -5.86 36.28 -20.44
N ALA A 123 -5.26 35.93 -19.30
CA ALA A 123 -4.73 36.91 -18.34
C ALA A 123 -3.63 37.78 -18.97
N VAL A 124 -2.66 37.18 -19.67
CA VAL A 124 -1.60 37.95 -20.34
C VAL A 124 -2.14 38.76 -21.52
N ARG A 125 -3.05 38.21 -22.34
CA ARG A 125 -3.67 38.97 -23.44
C ARG A 125 -4.49 40.17 -22.95
N LEU A 126 -5.23 40.01 -21.85
CA LEU A 126 -5.95 41.11 -21.20
C LEU A 126 -4.97 42.21 -20.75
N ILE A 127 -3.84 41.85 -20.14
CA ILE A 127 -2.80 42.80 -19.74
C ILE A 127 -2.17 43.50 -20.96
N CYS A 128 -1.85 42.77 -22.04
CA CYS A 128 -1.34 43.36 -23.28
C CYS A 128 -2.33 44.38 -23.87
N ASN A 129 -3.62 44.03 -23.94
CA ASN A 129 -4.67 44.89 -24.47
C ASN A 129 -4.92 46.14 -23.58
N LEU A 130 -4.85 45.99 -22.25
CA LEU A 130 -4.90 47.14 -21.30
C LEU A 130 -3.68 48.07 -21.40
N LEU A 131 -2.53 47.56 -21.85
CA LEU A 131 -1.30 48.34 -22.07
C LEU A 131 -1.15 48.85 -23.51
N GLY A 132 -2.10 48.56 -24.41
CA GLY A 132 -2.01 48.93 -25.83
C GLY A 132 -0.93 48.19 -26.63
N VAL A 133 -0.46 47.04 -26.13
CA VAL A 133 0.60 46.22 -26.74
C VAL A 133 -0.02 45.04 -27.50
N SER A 134 0.56 44.66 -28.64
CA SER A 134 0.07 43.55 -29.47
C SER A 134 0.00 42.22 -28.71
N ASP A 135 -1.22 41.74 -28.45
CA ASP A 135 -1.54 40.52 -27.70
C ASP A 135 -1.23 39.20 -28.45
N HIS A 136 -1.11 39.28 -29.78
CA HIS A 136 -0.67 38.18 -30.65
C HIS A 136 0.82 38.23 -31.04
N GLY A 137 1.58 39.22 -30.57
CA GLY A 137 2.99 39.40 -30.90
C GLY A 137 3.95 38.39 -30.22
N PHE A 138 5.20 38.32 -30.69
CA PHE A 138 6.25 37.47 -30.11
C PHE A 138 6.46 37.73 -28.60
N GLY A 139 6.43 39.00 -28.18
CA GLY A 139 6.53 39.37 -26.77
C GLY A 139 5.40 38.79 -25.92
N ALA A 140 4.14 38.90 -26.38
CA ALA A 140 2.99 38.32 -25.68
C ALA A 140 3.09 36.79 -25.57
N LYS A 141 3.52 36.09 -26.63
CA LYS A 141 3.82 34.65 -26.57
C LYS A 141 4.88 34.32 -25.52
N PHE A 142 6.01 35.05 -25.52
CA PHE A 142 7.08 34.83 -24.55
C PHE A 142 6.61 35.05 -23.10
N VAL A 143 5.82 36.10 -22.84
CA VAL A 143 5.24 36.36 -21.53
C VAL A 143 4.27 35.25 -21.11
N ILE A 144 3.40 34.76 -22.00
CA ILE A 144 2.53 33.59 -21.75
C ILE A 144 3.36 32.37 -21.32
N GLN A 145 4.48 32.10 -22.01
CA GLN A 145 5.37 30.98 -21.67
C GLN A 145 6.01 31.15 -20.29
N VAL A 146 6.54 32.33 -19.98
CA VAL A 146 7.14 32.62 -18.67
C VAL A 146 6.11 32.47 -17.55
N PHE A 147 4.92 33.07 -17.68
CA PHE A 147 3.85 32.96 -16.69
C PHE A 147 3.36 31.50 -16.52
N ALA A 148 3.29 30.71 -17.60
CA ALA A 148 2.90 29.30 -17.51
C ALA A 148 3.95 28.45 -16.77
N VAL A 149 5.25 28.68 -17.02
CA VAL A 149 6.34 28.04 -16.28
C VAL A 149 6.28 28.42 -14.80
N THR A 150 6.15 29.71 -14.49
CA THR A 150 6.01 30.19 -13.11
C THR A 150 4.76 29.61 -12.44
N GLY A 151 3.64 29.52 -13.15
CA GLY A 151 2.39 28.92 -12.65
C GLY A 151 2.53 27.43 -12.30
N VAL A 152 3.27 26.65 -13.09
CA VAL A 152 3.58 25.24 -12.75
C VAL A 152 4.47 25.15 -11.52
N TRP A 153 5.49 26.01 -11.38
CA TRP A 153 6.33 26.05 -10.18
C TRP A 153 5.54 26.43 -8.93
N LEU A 154 4.69 27.47 -9.01
CA LEU A 154 3.83 27.90 -7.91
C LEU A 154 2.79 26.82 -7.54
N LEU A 155 2.22 26.11 -8.52
CA LEU A 155 1.31 25.00 -8.26
C LEU A 155 2.01 23.85 -7.51
N ASN A 156 3.22 23.45 -7.92
CA ASN A 156 3.98 22.42 -7.20
C ASN A 156 4.34 22.88 -5.78
N VAL A 157 4.75 24.14 -5.59
CA VAL A 157 4.98 24.74 -4.26
C VAL A 157 3.72 24.69 -3.39
N ALA A 158 2.55 25.01 -3.96
CA ALA A 158 1.27 25.07 -3.25
C ALA A 158 0.70 23.69 -2.88
N ILE A 159 1.05 22.62 -3.59
CA ILE A 159 0.65 21.25 -3.30
C ILE A 159 1.36 20.69 -2.07
N GLN A 160 2.64 21.05 -1.83
CA GLN A 160 3.46 20.43 -0.78
C GLN A 160 2.87 20.51 0.64
N PRO A 161 2.28 21.63 1.11
CA PRO A 161 1.63 21.67 2.42
C PRO A 161 0.46 20.71 2.55
N VAL A 162 -0.35 20.55 1.49
CA VAL A 162 -1.49 19.63 1.47
C VAL A 162 -1.01 18.19 1.51
N GLN A 163 -0.08 17.84 0.62
CA GLN A 163 0.45 16.48 0.45
C GLN A 163 1.17 15.98 1.72
N ALA A 164 1.99 16.82 2.35
CA ALA A 164 2.66 16.49 3.61
C ALA A 164 1.66 16.31 4.75
N SER A 165 0.76 17.28 4.94
CA SER A 165 -0.12 17.35 6.11
C SER A 165 -1.15 16.23 6.12
N ILE A 166 -1.72 15.85 4.97
CA ILE A 166 -2.68 14.74 4.89
C ILE A 166 -1.99 13.41 5.23
N ARG A 167 -0.83 13.11 4.63
CA ARG A 167 -0.13 11.84 4.89
C ARG A 167 0.36 11.75 6.35
N ALA A 168 0.76 12.86 6.96
CA ALA A 168 1.09 12.90 8.39
C ALA A 168 -0.16 12.76 9.29
N LEU A 169 -1.30 13.39 8.93
CA LEU A 169 -2.55 13.29 9.71
C LEU A 169 -3.08 11.85 9.80
N ILE A 170 -2.86 11.03 8.76
CA ILE A 170 -3.24 9.60 8.78
C ILE A 170 -2.44 8.81 9.83
N VAL A 171 -1.17 9.17 10.07
CA VAL A 171 -0.32 8.57 11.11
C VAL A 171 -0.67 9.14 12.49
N ASP A 172 -1.01 10.42 12.58
CA ASP A 172 -1.40 11.08 13.83
C ASP A 172 -2.76 10.60 14.38
N ALA A 173 -3.75 10.35 13.52
CA ALA A 173 -5.16 10.11 13.91
C ALA A 173 -5.55 8.65 14.18
N CYS A 174 -4.70 7.68 13.80
CA CYS A 174 -4.99 6.25 13.84
C CYS A 174 -4.12 5.48 14.85
N PRO A 175 -4.66 4.42 15.49
CA PRO A 175 -3.85 3.44 16.22
C PRO A 175 -2.89 2.68 15.29
N GLY A 176 -1.75 2.21 15.83
CA GLY A 176 -0.75 1.43 15.08
C GLY A 176 -1.31 0.16 14.45
N SER A 177 -2.13 -0.59 15.18
CA SER A 177 -2.84 -1.79 14.71
C SER A 177 -3.81 -1.52 13.56
N GLN A 178 -4.16 -0.26 13.30
CA GLN A 178 -4.99 0.15 12.16
C GLN A 178 -4.19 0.83 11.03
N ALA A 179 -2.85 0.93 11.13
CA ALA A 179 -2.01 1.62 10.15
C ALA A 179 -2.13 1.03 8.73
N ALA A 180 -2.15 -0.29 8.59
CA ALA A 180 -2.32 -0.96 7.29
C ALA A 180 -3.69 -0.69 6.66
N LYS A 181 -4.75 -0.75 7.48
CA LYS A 181 -6.16 -0.51 7.13
C LYS A 181 -6.42 0.97 6.79
N ALA A 182 -5.87 1.91 7.55
CA ALA A 182 -5.95 3.34 7.24
C ALA A 182 -5.27 3.66 5.90
N ASN A 183 -4.12 3.03 5.63
CA ASN A 183 -3.41 3.22 4.37
C ASN A 183 -4.02 2.46 3.16
N SER A 184 -4.83 1.42 3.36
CA SER A 184 -5.63 0.85 2.26
C SER A 184 -6.76 1.80 1.88
N PHE A 185 -7.51 2.34 2.85
CA PHE A 185 -8.48 3.44 2.64
C PHE A 185 -7.84 4.69 2.01
N ALA A 186 -6.56 4.97 2.30
CA ALA A 186 -5.80 6.04 1.64
C ALA A 186 -5.56 5.73 0.16
N SER A 187 -5.11 4.52 -0.16
CA SER A 187 -4.88 4.08 -1.53
C SER A 187 -6.19 4.00 -2.33
N ILE A 188 -7.31 3.59 -1.72
CA ILE A 188 -8.66 3.63 -2.34
C ILE A 188 -9.03 5.06 -2.74
N ALA A 189 -8.88 6.03 -1.83
CA ALA A 189 -9.20 7.43 -2.11
C ALA A 189 -8.37 7.97 -3.29
N VAL A 190 -7.05 7.72 -3.30
CA VAL A 190 -6.14 8.08 -4.41
C VAL A 190 -6.60 7.44 -5.73
N ILE A 191 -6.91 6.14 -5.74
CA ILE A 191 -7.27 5.44 -6.98
C ILE A 191 -8.62 5.93 -7.51
N ILE A 192 -9.62 6.17 -6.66
CA ILE A 192 -10.90 6.78 -7.05
C ILE A 192 -10.68 8.21 -7.59
N GLY A 193 -9.84 9.02 -6.96
CA GLY A 193 -9.46 10.34 -7.47
C GLY A 193 -8.79 10.28 -8.85
N SER A 194 -7.94 9.26 -9.08
CA SER A 194 -7.32 9.01 -10.38
C SER A 194 -8.37 8.64 -11.45
N ALA A 195 -9.29 7.73 -11.12
CA ALA A 195 -10.37 7.30 -12.00
C ALA A 195 -11.32 8.45 -12.37
N ILE A 196 -11.67 9.31 -11.40
CA ILE A 196 -12.47 10.53 -11.65
C ILE A 196 -11.70 11.49 -12.57
N GLY A 197 -10.42 11.77 -12.27
CA GLY A 197 -9.60 12.69 -13.06
C GLY A 197 -9.44 12.26 -14.52
N TYR A 198 -9.09 11.00 -14.77
CA TYR A 198 -8.96 10.48 -16.15
C TYR A 198 -10.32 10.30 -16.84
N GLY A 199 -11.38 9.96 -16.11
CA GLY A 199 -12.74 9.89 -16.63
C GLY A 199 -13.25 11.24 -17.12
N CYS A 200 -13.06 12.29 -16.32
CA CYS A 200 -13.34 13.66 -16.76
C CYS A 200 -12.43 14.10 -17.92
N ALA A 201 -11.16 13.68 -17.95
CA ALA A 201 -10.23 14.04 -19.01
C ALA A 201 -10.58 13.45 -20.38
N PHE A 202 -11.22 12.27 -20.42
CA PHE A 202 -11.70 11.58 -21.63
C PHE A 202 -12.95 12.22 -22.27
N ILE A 203 -13.83 12.80 -21.45
CA ILE A 203 -15.06 13.48 -21.89
C ILE A 203 -14.67 14.83 -22.51
N GLU A 204 -15.07 15.08 -23.76
CA GLU A 204 -14.80 16.35 -24.45
C GLU A 204 -15.72 17.46 -23.93
N MET A 205 -15.13 18.51 -23.37
CA MET A 205 -15.84 19.74 -23.00
C MET A 205 -16.38 20.45 -24.24
N PRO A 206 -17.59 21.04 -24.18
CA PRO A 206 -18.15 21.83 -25.28
C PRO A 206 -17.18 22.89 -25.81
N LYS A 207 -17.13 23.03 -27.13
CA LYS A 207 -16.28 24.00 -27.81
C LYS A 207 -16.79 25.41 -27.51
N GLY A 208 -16.05 26.12 -26.64
CA GLY A 208 -16.37 27.48 -26.22
C GLY A 208 -16.22 28.54 -27.33
N PRO A 209 -16.57 29.80 -27.03
CA PRO A 209 -16.37 30.90 -27.96
C PRO A 209 -14.89 31.09 -28.31
N ALA A 210 -14.60 31.64 -29.49
CA ALA A 210 -13.25 31.66 -30.07
C ALA A 210 -12.16 32.36 -29.24
N TRP A 211 -12.53 33.20 -28.27
CA TRP A 211 -11.59 33.82 -27.33
C TRP A 211 -11.10 32.87 -26.23
N LEU A 212 -11.82 31.78 -25.93
CA LEU A 212 -11.53 30.85 -24.85
C LEU A 212 -10.59 29.74 -25.33
N THR A 213 -9.29 29.91 -25.07
CA THR A 213 -8.30 28.87 -25.38
C THR A 213 -8.40 27.69 -24.41
N ASN A 214 -8.10 26.47 -24.89
CA ASN A 214 -7.99 25.24 -24.08
C ASN A 214 -9.13 25.01 -23.05
N PRO A 215 -10.41 24.97 -23.47
CA PRO A 215 -11.55 24.79 -22.55
C PRO A 215 -11.47 23.48 -21.76
N GLN A 216 -10.92 22.41 -22.35
CA GLN A 216 -10.73 21.11 -21.70
C GLN A 216 -9.89 21.22 -20.42
N PHE A 217 -8.69 21.81 -20.50
CA PHE A 217 -7.78 21.91 -19.36
C PHE A 217 -8.38 22.77 -18.24
N LYS A 218 -9.00 23.91 -18.58
CA LYS A 218 -9.72 24.77 -17.62
C LYS A 218 -10.85 24.03 -16.92
N GLY A 219 -11.63 23.25 -17.66
CA GLY A 219 -12.69 22.40 -17.12
C GLY A 219 -12.18 21.40 -16.09
N LEU A 220 -11.06 20.72 -16.38
CA LEU A 220 -10.43 19.81 -15.43
C LEU A 220 -9.85 20.53 -14.21
N CYS A 221 -9.18 21.67 -14.39
CA CYS A 221 -8.66 22.48 -13.27
C CYS A 221 -9.77 22.94 -12.33
N PHE A 222 -10.95 23.27 -12.87
CA PHE A 222 -12.14 23.63 -12.08
C PHE A 222 -12.72 22.43 -11.32
N ILE A 223 -12.89 21.27 -11.99
CA ILE A 223 -13.34 20.02 -11.35
C ILE A 223 -12.39 19.58 -10.24
N ALA A 224 -11.08 19.63 -10.49
CA ALA A 224 -10.04 19.32 -9.51
C ALA A 224 -10.06 20.29 -8.32
N SER A 225 -10.35 21.57 -8.55
CA SER A 225 -10.47 22.57 -7.50
C SER A 225 -11.66 22.30 -6.58
N ILE A 226 -12.83 21.97 -7.15
CA ILE A 226 -14.02 21.57 -6.38
C ILE A 226 -13.72 20.28 -5.60
N SER A 227 -13.13 19.28 -6.25
CA SER A 227 -12.83 17.99 -5.62
C SER A 227 -11.86 18.13 -4.44
N LEU A 228 -10.76 18.87 -4.60
CA LEU A 228 -9.82 19.15 -3.52
C LEU A 228 -10.49 19.98 -2.41
N GLY A 229 -11.21 21.04 -2.75
CA GLY A 229 -11.87 21.92 -1.78
C GLY A 229 -12.91 21.19 -0.92
N VAL A 230 -13.80 20.41 -1.55
CA VAL A 230 -14.84 19.64 -0.85
C VAL A 230 -14.22 18.56 0.03
N THR A 231 -13.28 17.77 -0.49
CA THR A 231 -12.72 16.63 0.26
C THR A 231 -11.82 17.06 1.41
N VAL A 232 -11.01 18.13 1.25
CA VAL A 232 -10.26 18.73 2.36
C VAL A 232 -11.17 19.41 3.38
N THR A 233 -12.31 19.98 2.96
CA THR A 233 -13.32 20.50 3.90
C THR A 233 -13.94 19.36 4.71
N ILE A 234 -14.30 18.23 4.09
CA ILE A 234 -14.82 17.05 4.79
C ILE A 234 -13.80 16.56 5.83
N THR A 235 -12.55 16.30 5.44
CA THR A 235 -11.51 15.88 6.41
C THR A 235 -11.30 16.92 7.51
N SER A 236 -11.24 18.21 7.17
CA SER A 236 -11.03 19.28 8.15
C SER A 236 -12.19 19.46 9.13
N VAL A 237 -13.43 19.15 8.75
CA VAL A 237 -14.61 19.26 9.64
C VAL A 237 -14.82 17.98 10.45
N MET A 238 -14.56 16.81 9.87
CA MET A 238 -14.82 15.51 10.50
C MET A 238 -13.66 14.99 11.38
N ILE A 239 -12.44 15.49 11.19
CA ILE A 239 -11.26 15.11 11.97
C ILE A 239 -10.86 16.27 12.87
N GLU A 240 -11.04 16.09 14.18
CA GLU A 240 -10.60 17.04 15.20
C GLU A 240 -9.17 16.72 15.66
N GLU A 241 -8.29 17.71 15.56
CA GLU A 241 -6.91 17.62 16.04
C GLU A 241 -6.77 18.36 17.38
N LYS A 242 -6.37 17.65 18.43
CA LYS A 242 -5.99 18.25 19.73
C LYS A 242 -4.77 19.16 19.54
N ALA A 243 -4.81 20.38 20.08
CA ALA A 243 -3.67 21.29 20.04
C ALA A 243 -2.58 20.80 21.02
N VAL A 244 -1.37 20.58 20.52
CA VAL A 244 -0.22 20.17 21.35
C VAL A 244 0.40 21.41 21.99
N ASN A 245 0.39 21.48 23.32
CA ASN A 245 1.25 22.40 24.05
C ASN A 245 2.67 21.83 24.04
N ILE A 246 3.55 22.42 23.22
CA ILE A 246 4.98 22.16 23.26
C ILE A 246 5.57 23.11 24.29
N ASP A 247 6.12 22.58 25.38
CA ASP A 247 6.82 23.39 26.39
C ASP A 247 7.97 24.14 25.70
N ASN A 248 7.90 25.46 25.75
CA ASN A 248 8.62 26.35 24.84
C ASN A 248 10.04 26.67 25.37
N ASP A 249 10.83 25.61 25.57
CA ASP A 249 12.17 25.66 26.16
C ASP A 249 13.20 26.28 25.19
N GLY A 250 13.18 27.62 25.15
CA GLY A 250 13.98 28.43 24.24
C GLY A 250 13.37 28.55 22.84
N SER A 251 12.61 29.63 22.60
CA SER A 251 12.12 30.00 21.26
C SER A 251 13.23 30.57 20.36
N GLU A 252 14.32 29.83 20.21
CA GLU A 252 15.40 30.17 19.29
C GLU A 252 14.87 30.14 17.86
N LYS A 253 15.16 31.18 17.08
CA LYS A 253 14.73 31.27 15.68
C LYS A 253 15.55 30.29 14.84
N SER A 254 15.10 29.04 14.75
CA SER A 254 15.77 27.97 14.00
C SER A 254 15.87 28.34 12.51
N GLY A 255 17.02 28.92 12.14
CA GLY A 255 17.35 29.25 10.76
C GLY A 255 17.40 27.98 9.92
N LEU A 256 17.14 28.11 8.61
CA LEU A 256 16.98 26.97 7.69
C LEU A 256 18.10 25.91 7.80
N ARG A 257 19.34 26.33 8.10
CA ARG A 257 20.48 25.43 8.34
C ARG A 257 20.29 24.49 9.54
N LYS A 258 19.71 24.95 10.66
CA LYS A 258 19.44 24.09 11.84
C LYS A 258 18.42 23.01 11.49
N ILE A 259 17.31 23.40 10.87
CA ILE A 259 16.25 22.50 10.38
C ILE A 259 16.83 21.40 9.47
N TRP A 260 17.71 21.76 8.52
CA TRP A 260 18.34 20.77 7.64
C TRP A 260 19.36 19.87 8.35
N ILE A 261 20.06 20.35 9.38
CA ILE A 261 20.94 19.52 10.21
C ILE A 261 20.10 18.51 11.03
N GLU A 262 18.97 18.93 11.59
CA GLU A 262 18.05 18.06 12.34
C GLU A 262 17.43 16.98 11.45
N ILE A 263 16.98 17.33 10.23
CA ILE A 263 16.49 16.36 9.23
C ILE A 263 17.60 15.39 8.82
N TYR A 264 18.83 15.86 8.59
CA TYR A 264 19.95 14.99 8.24
C TYR A 264 20.38 14.07 9.38
N GLY A 265 20.28 14.53 10.63
CA GLY A 265 20.42 13.69 11.83
C GLY A 265 19.35 12.59 11.86
N ALA A 266 18.07 12.97 11.68
CA ALA A 266 16.96 12.03 11.67
C ALA A 266 17.11 10.94 10.60
N ILE A 267 17.57 11.28 9.38
CA ILE A 267 17.88 10.30 8.31
C ILE A 267 18.88 9.23 8.79
N ARG A 268 19.92 9.62 9.54
CA ARG A 268 20.92 8.69 10.07
C ARG A 268 20.34 7.80 11.17
N THR A 269 19.47 8.32 12.03
CA THR A 269 18.89 7.60 13.18
C THR A 269 17.66 6.74 12.84
N LEU A 270 17.20 6.69 11.58
CA LEU A 270 16.03 5.87 11.21
C LEU A 270 16.25 4.36 11.48
N PRO A 271 15.20 3.60 11.86
CA PRO A 271 15.24 2.14 11.94
C PRO A 271 15.65 1.47 10.62
N PRO A 272 16.24 0.25 10.65
CA PRO A 272 16.64 -0.47 9.45
C PRO A 272 15.45 -0.78 8.52
N THR A 273 14.27 -1.09 9.09
CA THR A 273 13.03 -1.30 8.32
C THR A 273 12.70 -0.09 7.44
N ILE A 274 12.74 1.12 8.02
CA ILE A 274 12.42 2.35 7.29
C ILE A 274 13.48 2.61 6.21
N LYS A 275 14.77 2.45 6.53
CA LYS A 275 15.88 2.60 5.56
C LYS A 275 15.72 1.70 4.34
N MET A 276 15.41 0.42 4.54
CA MET A 276 15.15 -0.52 3.43
C MET A 276 13.96 -0.08 2.55
N ILE A 277 12.88 0.45 3.16
CA ILE A 277 11.74 1.00 2.39
C ILE A 277 12.18 2.21 1.55
N MET A 278 13.06 3.09 2.07
CA MET A 278 13.59 4.23 1.32
C MET A 278 14.38 3.79 0.08
N GLU A 279 15.22 2.77 0.21
CA GLU A 279 16.06 2.25 -0.88
C GLU A 279 15.21 1.67 -2.02
N VAL A 280 14.19 0.87 -1.68
CA VAL A 280 13.26 0.31 -2.68
C VAL A 280 12.44 1.42 -3.35
N GLN A 281 11.96 2.43 -2.60
CA GLN A 281 11.26 3.58 -3.17
C GLN A 281 12.17 4.40 -4.10
N PHE A 282 13.41 4.67 -3.70
CA PHE A 282 14.38 5.40 -4.52
C PHE A 282 14.55 4.74 -5.90
N CYS A 283 14.78 3.42 -5.92
CA CYS A 283 14.92 2.66 -7.16
C CYS A 283 13.61 2.61 -7.97
N ALA A 284 12.46 2.46 -7.32
CA ALA A 284 11.17 2.38 -8.01
C ALA A 284 10.74 3.70 -8.68
N TRP A 285 11.00 4.85 -8.04
CA TRP A 285 10.57 6.15 -8.56
C TRP A 285 11.41 6.68 -9.72
N LEU A 286 12.58 6.09 -10.00
CA LEU A 286 13.27 6.26 -11.28
C LEU A 286 12.37 5.88 -12.47
N ALA A 287 11.53 4.85 -12.30
CA ALA A 287 10.62 4.34 -13.33
C ALA A 287 9.22 4.98 -13.27
N TRP A 288 8.66 5.17 -12.06
CA TRP A 288 7.31 5.76 -11.93
C TRP A 288 7.22 7.20 -12.47
N PHE A 289 8.20 8.06 -12.21
CA PHE A 289 8.15 9.46 -12.67
C PHE A 289 8.07 9.61 -14.20
N PRO A 290 8.97 9.03 -15.02
CA PRO A 290 8.88 9.16 -16.46
C PRO A 290 7.62 8.48 -17.04
N PHE A 291 7.13 7.40 -16.44
CA PHE A 291 5.82 6.83 -16.78
C PHE A 291 4.70 7.86 -16.57
N LEU A 292 4.50 8.34 -15.33
CA LEU A 292 3.37 9.19 -14.94
C LEU A 292 3.27 10.48 -15.75
N PHE A 293 4.40 11.13 -16.09
CA PHE A 293 4.40 12.42 -16.80
C PHE A 293 4.44 12.32 -18.33
N ASN A 294 4.83 11.18 -18.91
CA ASN A 294 5.00 11.04 -20.37
C ASN A 294 4.10 9.99 -21.01
N ILE A 295 3.49 9.05 -20.27
CA ILE A 295 2.75 7.93 -20.87
C ILE A 295 1.57 8.38 -21.74
N VAL A 296 0.87 9.44 -21.35
CA VAL A 296 -0.24 9.99 -22.14
C VAL A 296 0.26 10.60 -23.45
N LEU A 297 1.42 11.27 -23.45
CA LEU A 297 2.04 11.79 -24.68
C LEU A 297 2.59 10.66 -25.57
N PHE A 298 3.16 9.61 -24.98
CA PHE A 298 3.63 8.42 -25.69
C PHE A 298 2.47 7.71 -26.40
N LEU A 299 1.42 7.35 -25.66
CA LEU A 299 0.23 6.69 -26.20
C LEU A 299 -0.49 7.57 -27.25
N SER A 300 -0.57 8.88 -27.04
CA SER A 300 -1.12 9.83 -28.02
C SER A 300 -0.35 9.79 -29.35
N ARG A 301 0.99 9.85 -29.28
CA ARG A 301 1.84 9.79 -30.49
C ARG A 301 1.77 8.43 -31.19
N LEU A 302 1.72 7.34 -30.42
CA LEU A 302 1.62 6.00 -30.96
C LEU A 302 0.29 5.82 -31.73
N TYR A 303 -0.82 6.32 -31.17
CA TYR A 303 -2.12 6.37 -31.85
C TYR A 303 -2.10 7.25 -33.12
N GLU A 304 -1.46 8.42 -33.05
CA GLU A 304 -1.30 9.32 -34.21
C GLU A 304 -0.51 8.66 -35.35
N VAL A 305 0.64 8.04 -35.04
CA VAL A 305 1.48 7.36 -36.04
C VAL A 305 0.74 6.19 -36.68
N GLN A 306 0.11 5.32 -35.87
CA GLN A 306 -0.63 4.17 -36.40
C GLN A 306 -1.81 4.63 -37.30
N THR A 307 -2.60 5.60 -36.84
CA THR A 307 -3.76 6.13 -37.61
C THR A 307 -3.34 6.84 -38.91
N LEU A 308 -2.09 7.34 -38.98
CA LEU A 308 -1.53 7.94 -40.20
C LEU A 308 -0.95 6.87 -41.15
N SER A 309 -0.29 5.82 -40.64
CA SER A 309 0.17 4.71 -41.48
C SER A 309 -0.97 3.91 -42.13
N GLU A 310 -2.13 3.83 -41.46
CA GLU A 310 -3.34 3.18 -41.97
C GLU A 310 -4.06 4.00 -43.07
N LYS A 311 -3.61 5.23 -43.38
CA LYS A 311 -4.29 6.14 -44.33
C LYS A 311 -3.44 6.50 -45.54
N MET A 312 -3.91 6.08 -46.71
CA MET A 312 -3.35 6.52 -47.99
C MET A 312 -3.75 7.98 -48.29
N GLY A 313 -2.76 8.87 -48.42
CA GLY A 313 -2.92 10.24 -48.91
C GLY A 313 -2.58 11.35 -47.89
N PRO A 314 -2.23 12.56 -48.36
CA PRO A 314 -1.79 13.65 -47.49
C PRO A 314 -2.94 14.16 -46.58
N PRO A 315 -2.76 14.18 -45.24
CA PRO A 315 -3.80 14.59 -44.31
C PRO A 315 -4.06 16.11 -44.34
N SER A 316 -5.33 16.51 -44.32
CA SER A 316 -5.69 17.93 -44.17
C SER A 316 -5.39 18.45 -42.76
N THR A 317 -5.11 19.75 -42.64
CA THR A 317 -4.84 20.41 -41.34
C THR A 317 -6.01 20.25 -40.35
N LYS A 318 -7.25 20.28 -40.86
CA LYS A 318 -8.47 20.00 -40.07
C LYS A 318 -8.51 18.55 -39.56
N PHE A 319 -8.10 17.58 -40.38
CA PHE A 319 -7.99 16.18 -39.93
C PHE A 319 -6.88 16.02 -38.88
N TYR A 320 -5.69 16.59 -39.10
CA TYR A 320 -4.58 16.50 -38.13
C TYR A 320 -4.95 17.08 -36.75
N ASN A 321 -5.59 18.25 -36.72
CA ASN A 321 -6.05 18.87 -35.48
C ASN A 321 -7.15 18.04 -34.77
N GLY A 322 -8.04 17.39 -35.53
CA GLY A 322 -9.02 16.45 -34.97
C GLY A 322 -8.38 15.18 -34.42
N LEU A 323 -7.45 14.58 -35.18
CA LEU A 323 -6.70 13.38 -34.78
C LEU A 323 -5.93 13.62 -33.48
N ARG A 324 -5.26 14.77 -33.34
CA ARG A 324 -4.54 15.15 -32.11
C ARG A 324 -5.43 15.36 -30.88
N GLN A 325 -6.72 15.69 -31.07
CA GLN A 325 -7.69 15.73 -29.97
C GLN A 325 -8.20 14.32 -29.63
N GLN A 326 -8.36 13.45 -30.63
CA GLN A 326 -8.79 12.06 -30.47
C GLN A 326 -7.70 11.18 -29.83
N SER A 327 -6.44 11.35 -30.20
CA SER A 327 -5.29 10.60 -29.70
C SER A 327 -5.06 10.80 -28.20
N ILE A 328 -5.07 12.05 -27.74
CA ILE A 328 -4.98 12.40 -26.31
C ILE A 328 -6.14 11.75 -25.54
N ARG A 329 -7.36 11.73 -26.10
CA ARG A 329 -8.52 11.09 -25.45
C ARG A 329 -8.34 9.57 -25.32
N HIS A 330 -7.91 8.88 -26.37
CA HIS A 330 -7.62 7.44 -26.28
C HIS A 330 -6.45 7.14 -25.32
N ALA A 331 -5.45 8.01 -25.23
CA ALA A 331 -4.38 7.91 -24.24
C ALA A 331 -4.88 8.12 -22.79
N THR A 332 -5.79 9.07 -22.55
CA THR A 332 -6.43 9.22 -21.23
C THR A 332 -7.39 8.08 -20.89
N LEU A 333 -8.02 7.46 -21.90
CA LEU A 333 -8.83 6.24 -21.71
C LEU A 333 -7.97 5.07 -21.24
N ALA A 334 -6.75 4.91 -21.75
CA ALA A 334 -5.81 3.91 -21.24
C ALA A 334 -5.44 4.15 -19.76
N MET A 335 -5.24 5.40 -19.36
CA MET A 335 -5.01 5.76 -17.95
C MET A 335 -6.24 5.58 -17.06
N LEU A 336 -7.45 5.69 -17.63
CA LEU A 336 -8.69 5.29 -16.95
C LEU A 336 -8.73 3.77 -16.73
N VAL A 337 -8.39 2.95 -17.74
CA VAL A 337 -8.33 1.48 -17.59
C VAL A 337 -7.27 1.05 -16.57
N PHE A 338 -6.06 1.63 -16.61
CA PHE A 338 -5.03 1.50 -15.56
C PHE A 338 -5.60 1.81 -14.15
N SER A 339 -6.40 2.87 -14.03
CA SER A 339 -7.02 3.24 -12.76
C SER A 339 -8.14 2.28 -12.32
N MET A 340 -8.85 1.65 -13.27
CA MET A 340 -9.84 0.61 -12.98
C MET A 340 -9.19 -0.71 -12.57
N VAL A 341 -8.08 -1.12 -13.22
CA VAL A 341 -7.27 -2.27 -12.78
C VAL A 341 -6.71 -2.03 -11.39
N ALA A 342 -6.25 -0.81 -11.09
CA ALA A 342 -5.85 -0.42 -9.74
C ALA A 342 -7.02 -0.49 -8.75
N LEU A 343 -8.22 -0.02 -9.13
CA LEU A 343 -9.38 -0.02 -8.24
C LEU A 343 -9.83 -1.44 -7.91
N VAL A 344 -9.92 -2.34 -8.90
CA VAL A 344 -10.21 -3.76 -8.69
C VAL A 344 -9.12 -4.42 -7.84
N THR A 345 -7.84 -4.11 -8.09
CA THR A 345 -6.74 -4.60 -7.25
C THR A 345 -6.92 -4.18 -5.79
N ASN A 346 -7.25 -2.92 -5.52
CA ASN A 346 -7.43 -2.43 -4.14
C ASN A 346 -8.73 -2.97 -3.49
N LEU A 347 -9.80 -3.16 -4.25
CA LEU A 347 -11.04 -3.75 -3.72
C LEU A 347 -10.93 -5.26 -3.43
N CYS A 348 -10.00 -5.98 -4.05
CA CYS A 348 -9.78 -7.41 -3.81
C CYS A 348 -8.61 -7.71 -2.86
N LEU A 349 -7.47 -7.06 -3.03
CA LEU A 349 -6.20 -7.48 -2.43
C LEU A 349 -6.15 -7.41 -0.88
N PRO A 350 -6.71 -6.41 -0.18
CA PRO A 350 -6.77 -6.38 1.29
C PRO A 350 -7.67 -7.45 1.92
N TYR A 351 -8.44 -8.22 1.14
CA TYR A 351 -9.16 -9.41 1.62
C TYR A 351 -8.36 -10.70 1.41
N LEU A 352 -7.31 -10.65 0.59
CA LEU A 352 -6.37 -11.75 0.31
C LEU A 352 -5.12 -11.66 1.18
N ILE A 353 -4.63 -10.44 1.44
CA ILE A 353 -3.61 -10.14 2.45
C ILE A 353 -4.36 -9.91 3.77
N ILE A 354 -4.40 -10.92 4.64
CA ILE A 354 -4.94 -10.74 5.99
C ILE A 354 -3.90 -9.98 6.82
N ASP A 355 -4.34 -8.92 7.52
CA ASP A 355 -3.53 -8.21 8.51
C ASP A 355 -3.15 -9.18 9.64
N ALA A 356 -1.85 -9.42 9.84
CA ALA A 356 -1.35 -10.31 10.89
C ALA A 356 -1.66 -9.78 12.32
N ASP A 357 -1.99 -8.49 12.43
CA ASP A 357 -2.26 -7.79 13.69
C ASP A 357 -3.76 -7.59 13.98
N SER A 358 -4.68 -7.98 13.08
CA SER A 358 -6.12 -7.68 13.26
C SER A 358 -6.93 -8.77 13.97
N SER A 359 -6.30 -9.59 14.80
CA SER A 359 -6.95 -10.57 15.68
C SER A 359 -6.55 -10.41 17.15
N SER A 360 -6.07 -9.23 17.55
CA SER A 360 -5.87 -8.84 18.95
C SER A 360 -6.89 -7.76 19.37
N ASN A 361 -7.72 -8.13 20.34
CA ASN A 361 -8.59 -7.30 21.18
C ASN A 361 -9.77 -6.55 20.51
N SER A 362 -10.89 -6.48 21.25
CA SER A 362 -12.06 -5.58 21.04
C SER A 362 -13.06 -5.87 19.90
N GLU A 363 -13.48 -7.13 19.70
CA GLU A 363 -14.81 -7.42 19.14
C GLU A 363 -15.44 -8.61 19.91
N LEU A 364 -16.69 -8.47 20.36
CA LEU A 364 -17.32 -9.35 21.36
C LEU A 364 -17.86 -10.64 20.72
N GLU A 365 -17.34 -11.82 21.10
CA GLU A 365 -17.64 -13.11 20.45
C GLU A 365 -19.14 -13.46 20.45
N TRP A 366 -19.92 -13.02 21.45
CA TRP A 366 -21.36 -13.30 21.58
C TRP A 366 -22.22 -12.82 20.39
N GLN A 367 -21.71 -11.93 19.52
CA GLN A 367 -22.38 -11.54 18.27
C GLN A 367 -21.98 -12.35 17.02
N LYS A 368 -21.03 -13.29 17.12
CA LYS A 368 -20.70 -14.24 16.03
C LYS A 368 -21.61 -15.47 16.02
N GLU A 369 -21.91 -16.01 17.20
CA GLU A 369 -22.72 -17.24 17.39
C GLU A 369 -23.98 -17.24 16.52
N GLU A 370 -24.75 -16.16 16.61
CA GLU A 370 -26.06 -15.99 15.95
C GLU A 370 -25.98 -15.85 14.41
N ARG A 371 -24.76 -15.79 13.84
CA ARG A 371 -24.57 -15.43 12.41
C ARG A 371 -23.63 -16.35 11.62
N LEU A 372 -23.13 -17.44 12.22
CA LEU A 372 -22.39 -18.49 11.51
C LEU A 372 -23.14 -19.84 11.41
N THR A 373 -24.39 -19.88 11.85
CA THR A 373 -25.28 -21.02 11.67
C THR A 373 -25.58 -21.26 10.16
N SER A 374 -24.94 -22.29 9.59
CA SER A 374 -25.12 -22.86 8.24
C SER A 374 -24.19 -22.39 7.10
N ALA A 375 -22.97 -22.94 7.02
CA ALA A 375 -22.25 -23.26 5.76
C ALA A 375 -21.00 -24.14 5.99
N LYS A 376 -20.74 -25.14 5.13
CA LYS A 376 -19.44 -25.86 5.11
C LYS A 376 -18.31 -24.96 4.55
N PRO A 377 -17.08 -25.02 5.10
CA PRO A 377 -15.93 -24.37 4.49
C PRO A 377 -15.43 -25.19 3.28
N GLY A 378 -15.83 -24.82 2.06
CA GLY A 378 -15.42 -25.52 0.83
C GLY A 378 -13.92 -25.45 0.52
N ILE A 379 -13.49 -26.11 -0.56
CA ILE A 379 -12.06 -26.20 -0.98
C ILE A 379 -11.38 -24.83 -1.15
N PHE A 380 -12.18 -23.78 -1.39
CA PHE A 380 -11.76 -22.38 -1.39
C PHE A 380 -11.17 -21.91 -0.07
N VAL A 381 -11.64 -22.40 1.07
CA VAL A 381 -11.09 -22.07 2.40
C VAL A 381 -9.73 -22.76 2.61
N LEU A 382 -9.54 -23.97 2.07
CA LEU A 382 -8.27 -24.69 2.13
C LEU A 382 -7.21 -24.05 1.21
N LEU A 383 -7.59 -23.68 -0.01
CA LEU A 383 -6.75 -22.89 -0.93
C LEU A 383 -6.44 -21.51 -0.34
N ARG A 384 -7.43 -20.83 0.26
CA ARG A 384 -7.24 -19.57 0.98
C ARG A 384 -6.23 -19.72 2.11
N LYS A 385 -6.35 -20.73 3.00
CA LYS A 385 -5.33 -20.98 4.05
C LYS A 385 -3.93 -21.23 3.46
N ARG A 386 -3.80 -22.02 2.39
CA ARG A 386 -2.49 -22.27 1.72
C ARG A 386 -1.90 -21.02 1.07
N LEU A 387 -2.72 -20.11 0.53
CA LEU A 387 -2.27 -18.89 -0.15
C LEU A 387 -2.01 -17.73 0.82
N VAL A 388 -2.90 -17.51 1.79
CA VAL A 388 -2.80 -16.47 2.83
C VAL A 388 -1.51 -16.64 3.65
N ASN A 389 -1.18 -17.86 4.08
CA ASN A 389 0.07 -18.12 4.82
C ASN A 389 1.36 -17.86 4.00
N ARG A 390 1.24 -17.55 2.69
CA ARG A 390 2.35 -17.15 1.82
C ARG A 390 2.33 -15.65 1.48
N LEU A 391 1.16 -15.01 1.39
CA LEU A 391 0.96 -13.65 0.87
C LEU A 391 1.02 -12.54 1.95
N THR A 392 2.22 -12.25 2.47
CA THR A 392 2.42 -11.06 3.33
C THR A 392 2.57 -9.78 2.50
N LEU A 393 2.19 -8.62 3.06
CA LEU A 393 2.24 -7.32 2.38
C LEU A 393 3.60 -7.00 1.72
N PRO A 394 4.78 -7.24 2.36
CA PRO A 394 6.07 -7.02 1.72
C PRO A 394 6.33 -7.95 0.52
N ARG A 395 5.87 -9.21 0.58
CA ARG A 395 6.02 -10.17 -0.53
C ARG A 395 5.17 -9.78 -1.73
N VAL A 396 3.94 -9.31 -1.51
CA VAL A 396 3.08 -8.81 -2.60
C VAL A 396 3.62 -7.51 -3.19
N TRP A 397 4.16 -6.62 -2.36
CA TRP A 397 4.83 -5.41 -2.83
C TRP A 397 6.06 -5.73 -3.69
N MET A 398 6.90 -6.71 -3.30
CA MET A 398 7.99 -7.23 -4.13
C MET A 398 7.50 -7.79 -5.48
N ILE A 399 6.47 -8.63 -5.48
CA ILE A 399 5.85 -9.16 -6.71
C ILE A 399 5.36 -8.01 -7.62
N SER A 400 4.81 -6.94 -7.03
CA SER A 400 4.33 -5.78 -7.76
C SER A 400 5.44 -5.03 -8.53
N HIS A 401 6.68 -5.05 -8.04
CA HIS A 401 7.83 -4.51 -8.76
C HIS A 401 8.31 -5.41 -9.91
N ILE A 402 8.18 -6.73 -9.77
CA ILE A 402 8.45 -7.68 -10.87
C ILE A 402 7.44 -7.48 -12.00
N ILE A 403 6.14 -7.33 -11.66
CA ILE A 403 5.07 -7.00 -12.61
C ILE A 403 5.34 -5.65 -13.29
N MET A 404 5.83 -4.65 -12.54
CA MET A 404 6.19 -3.34 -13.07
C MET A 404 7.32 -3.42 -14.10
N ALA A 405 8.40 -4.16 -13.79
CA ALA A 405 9.50 -4.37 -14.71
C ALA A 405 9.06 -5.10 -15.98
N PHE A 406 8.29 -6.19 -15.83
CA PHE A 406 7.73 -6.94 -16.97
C PHE A 406 6.86 -6.06 -17.87
N ALA A 407 5.96 -5.25 -17.30
CA ALA A 407 5.08 -4.37 -18.06
C ALA A 407 5.85 -3.25 -18.79
N LEU A 408 6.85 -2.63 -18.15
CA LEU A 408 7.67 -1.58 -18.78
C LEU A 408 8.56 -2.12 -19.90
N PHE A 409 9.13 -3.33 -19.73
CA PHE A 409 9.80 -4.03 -20.84
C PHE A 409 8.81 -4.44 -21.94
N GLY A 410 7.58 -4.83 -21.58
CA GLY A 410 6.51 -5.11 -22.53
C GLY A 410 6.11 -3.90 -23.40
N ILE A 411 6.04 -2.70 -22.81
CA ILE A 411 5.83 -1.45 -23.57
C ILE A 411 7.02 -1.16 -24.50
N THR A 412 8.25 -1.46 -24.06
CA THR A 412 9.48 -1.18 -24.82
C THR A 412 9.73 -2.16 -25.97
N PHE A 413 9.40 -3.44 -25.78
CA PHE A 413 9.73 -4.52 -26.73
C PHE A 413 8.51 -5.19 -27.40
N GLY A 414 7.28 -4.84 -27.01
CA GLY A 414 6.04 -5.42 -27.55
C GLY A 414 5.65 -4.96 -28.97
N GLY A 415 6.47 -4.14 -29.61
CA GLY A 415 6.23 -3.55 -30.93
C GLY A 415 5.31 -2.34 -30.93
N ASP A 416 5.24 -1.64 -32.06
CA ASP A 416 4.59 -0.32 -32.22
C ASP A 416 3.04 -0.34 -32.19
N GLY A 417 2.44 -1.40 -31.63
CA GLY A 417 0.99 -1.54 -31.53
C GLY A 417 0.41 -0.72 -30.37
N PHE A 418 -0.47 0.24 -30.68
CA PHE A 418 -1.15 1.05 -29.66
C PHE A 418 -1.89 0.18 -28.63
N MET A 419 -2.66 -0.82 -29.09
CA MET A 419 -3.37 -1.76 -28.21
C MET A 419 -2.43 -2.58 -27.30
N THR A 420 -1.28 -3.04 -27.83
CA THR A 420 -0.28 -3.77 -27.04
C THR A 420 0.26 -2.92 -25.89
N SER A 421 0.59 -1.65 -26.18
CA SER A 421 1.01 -0.70 -25.15
C SER A 421 -0.09 -0.46 -24.12
N VAL A 422 -1.36 -0.31 -24.53
CA VAL A 422 -2.50 -0.12 -23.61
C VAL A 422 -2.69 -1.32 -22.66
N LEU A 423 -2.46 -2.56 -23.11
CA LEU A 423 -2.54 -3.75 -22.25
C LEU A 423 -1.47 -3.74 -21.15
N PHE A 424 -0.21 -3.47 -21.49
CA PHE A 424 0.86 -3.38 -20.49
C PHE A 424 0.71 -2.16 -19.55
N VAL A 425 0.24 -1.02 -20.07
CA VAL A 425 -0.13 0.15 -19.25
C VAL A 425 -1.25 -0.21 -18.28
N SER A 426 -2.25 -0.99 -18.69
CA SER A 426 -3.34 -1.44 -17.81
C SER A 426 -2.83 -2.34 -16.68
N LEU A 427 -1.90 -3.26 -16.98
CA LEU A 427 -1.28 -4.17 -16.00
C LEU A 427 -0.54 -3.41 -14.88
N LEU A 428 0.04 -2.24 -15.17
CA LEU A 428 0.69 -1.39 -14.16
C LEU A 428 -0.26 -0.88 -13.07
N GLY A 429 -1.58 -0.95 -13.26
CA GLY A 429 -2.57 -0.60 -12.23
C GLY A 429 -2.43 -1.45 -10.96
N PHE A 430 -2.03 -2.72 -11.10
CA PHE A 430 -1.69 -3.58 -9.97
C PHE A 430 -0.51 -3.00 -9.17
N SER A 431 0.60 -2.71 -9.86
CA SER A 431 1.82 -2.15 -9.26
C SER A 431 1.60 -0.77 -8.63
N TRP A 432 0.73 0.05 -9.21
CA TRP A 432 0.37 1.36 -8.67
C TRP A 432 -0.37 1.24 -7.33
N THR A 433 -1.26 0.25 -7.20
CA THR A 433 -2.03 0.00 -5.97
C THR A 433 -1.14 -0.29 -4.78
N LEU A 434 -0.14 -1.18 -4.95
CA LEU A 434 0.83 -1.48 -3.91
C LEU A 434 1.73 -0.27 -3.64
N THR A 435 2.16 0.46 -4.67
CA THR A 435 2.98 1.68 -4.51
C THR A 435 2.28 2.75 -3.67
N GLN A 436 0.94 2.88 -3.76
CA GLN A 436 0.16 3.84 -2.98
C GLN A 436 -0.23 3.36 -1.57
N TRP A 437 -0.03 2.07 -1.25
CA TRP A 437 -0.46 1.42 0.00
C TRP A 437 0.71 0.89 0.85
N ALA A 438 1.48 -0.07 0.32
CA ALA A 438 2.45 -0.87 1.06
C ALA A 438 3.54 -0.07 1.82
N PRO A 439 4.28 0.86 1.20
CA PRO A 439 5.33 1.60 1.91
C PRO A 439 4.73 2.48 3.03
N PHE A 440 3.59 3.11 2.77
CA PHE A 440 2.90 3.95 3.75
C PHE A 440 2.36 3.15 4.93
N ALA A 441 1.80 1.97 4.69
CA ALA A 441 1.36 1.04 5.72
C ALA A 441 2.54 0.58 6.61
N MET A 442 3.65 0.15 6.01
CA MET A 442 4.83 -0.34 6.73
C MET A 442 5.50 0.76 7.55
N ILE A 443 5.68 1.96 6.99
CA ILE A 443 6.23 3.12 7.71
C ILE A 443 5.33 3.52 8.88
N ALA A 444 4.01 3.56 8.70
CA ALA A 444 3.08 3.94 9.76
C ALA A 444 3.02 2.89 10.90
N ALA A 445 3.16 1.60 10.58
CA ALA A 445 3.28 0.54 11.60
C ALA A 445 4.57 0.68 12.41
N GLU A 446 5.72 0.92 11.77
CA GLU A 446 7.02 1.10 12.42
C GLU A 446 7.08 2.37 13.29
N ILE A 447 6.46 3.47 12.85
CA ILE A 447 6.31 4.70 13.67
C ILE A 447 5.46 4.42 14.92
N ALA A 448 4.51 3.48 14.87
CA ALA A 448 3.70 3.12 16.03
C ALA A 448 4.43 2.14 16.97
N SER A 449 5.09 1.11 16.46
CA SER A 449 5.85 0.16 17.30
C SER A 449 7.00 0.83 18.06
N SER A 450 7.72 1.74 17.39
CA SER A 450 8.80 2.55 18.01
C SER A 450 8.32 3.55 19.07
N SER A 451 7.00 3.72 19.27
CA SER A 451 6.44 4.49 20.39
C SER A 451 6.16 3.66 21.65
N ILE A 452 6.57 2.39 21.67
CA ILE A 452 6.52 1.51 22.85
C ILE A 452 7.94 1.31 23.41
N PRO A 453 8.33 2.05 24.47
CA PRO A 453 9.56 1.77 25.20
C PRO A 453 9.61 0.33 25.71
N ASP A 454 10.69 -0.39 25.36
CA ASP A 454 11.00 -1.72 25.88
C ASP A 454 11.24 -1.64 27.40
N LEU A 455 10.33 -2.24 28.17
CA LEU A 455 10.31 -2.18 29.64
C LEU A 455 11.56 -2.79 30.28
N ARG A 456 12.27 -3.67 29.56
CA ARG A 456 13.57 -4.24 29.97
C ARG A 456 14.65 -3.19 30.29
N SER A 457 14.49 -1.96 29.82
CA SER A 457 15.43 -0.86 30.04
C SER A 457 15.30 -0.14 31.40
N LEU A 458 14.38 -0.55 32.28
CA LEU A 458 14.10 0.13 33.55
C LEU A 458 14.27 -0.72 34.82
N GLU A 459 14.62 -2.01 34.69
CA GLU A 459 14.68 -2.97 35.82
C GLU A 459 16.07 -3.62 36.00
N THR A 460 17.12 -3.06 35.39
CA THR A 460 18.52 -3.43 35.67
C THR A 460 19.23 -2.30 36.40
N ASP A 461 19.61 -2.56 37.65
CA ASP A 461 20.12 -1.61 38.65
C ASP A 461 21.55 -1.05 38.41
N THR A 462 21.96 -0.18 39.34
CA THR A 462 23.34 0.27 39.67
C THR A 462 24.06 1.26 38.75
N GLU A 463 24.07 2.51 39.25
CA GLU A 463 24.93 3.71 39.07
C GLU A 463 25.99 3.87 37.94
N ASP A 464 26.54 2.84 37.29
CA ASP A 464 27.88 2.91 36.67
C ASP A 464 27.97 2.69 35.13
N GLN A 465 26.93 3.08 34.37
CA GLN A 465 27.00 3.16 32.89
C GLN A 465 26.41 4.46 32.31
N SER A 466 27.23 5.51 32.26
CA SER A 466 26.87 6.81 31.66
C SER A 466 27.14 6.92 30.14
N ALA A 467 27.37 5.79 29.44
CA ALA A 467 27.95 5.77 28.09
C ALA A 467 27.22 4.90 27.03
N SER A 468 26.16 4.18 27.39
CA SER A 468 25.48 3.19 26.51
C SER A 468 24.03 3.52 26.13
N LEU A 469 23.45 4.59 26.70
CA LEU A 469 22.06 5.04 26.47
C LEU A 469 21.90 5.91 25.20
N GLU A 470 22.36 5.43 24.04
CA GLU A 470 22.14 6.11 22.74
C GLU A 470 20.70 5.93 22.22
N SER A 471 19.79 6.71 22.80
CA SER A 471 18.55 7.23 22.18
C SER A 471 17.78 6.29 21.22
N VAL A 472 16.89 5.46 21.77
CA VAL A 472 15.67 5.08 21.05
C VAL A 472 14.79 6.33 20.94
N ALA A 473 14.91 7.03 19.81
CA ALA A 473 14.20 8.28 19.58
C ALA A 473 12.74 8.01 19.20
N ASP A 474 11.79 8.44 20.04
CA ASP A 474 10.35 8.35 19.74
C ASP A 474 10.02 9.05 18.41
N LEU A 475 9.56 8.26 17.44
CA LEU A 475 9.25 8.70 16.08
C LEU A 475 7.84 9.28 15.95
N ARG A 476 6.93 9.01 16.89
CA ARG A 476 5.50 9.37 16.77
C ARG A 476 5.25 10.90 16.91
N PRO A 477 5.95 11.65 17.78
CA PRO A 477 5.95 13.11 17.74
C PRO A 477 6.46 13.69 16.41
N ARG A 478 7.36 12.95 15.71
CA ARG A 478 8.08 13.33 14.49
C ARG A 478 7.56 12.63 13.22
N ALA A 479 6.28 12.24 13.22
CA ALA A 479 5.65 11.57 12.09
C ALA A 479 5.76 12.40 10.78
N GLY A 480 5.68 13.73 10.86
CA GLY A 480 5.87 14.62 9.70
C GLY A 480 7.28 14.52 9.12
N ILE A 481 8.32 14.67 9.93
CA ILE A 481 9.72 14.52 9.50
C ILE A 481 9.97 13.14 8.88
N THR A 482 9.49 12.05 9.49
CA THR A 482 9.67 10.68 8.95
C THR A 482 8.96 10.52 7.60
N MET A 483 7.72 11.01 7.47
CA MET A 483 6.98 11.01 6.21
C MET A 483 7.60 11.93 5.14
N ALA A 484 8.35 12.95 5.53
CA ALA A 484 9.09 13.79 4.60
C ALA A 484 10.42 13.18 4.16
N ILE A 485 11.11 12.40 5.00
CA ILE A 485 12.28 11.62 4.59
C ILE A 485 11.86 10.58 3.53
N HIS A 486 10.70 9.94 3.71
CA HIS A 486 10.08 9.12 2.67
C HIS A 486 9.86 9.88 1.36
N ASN A 487 9.42 11.15 1.44
CA ASN A 487 9.28 11.98 0.26
C ASN A 487 10.62 12.39 -0.39
N ILE A 488 11.70 12.57 0.38
CA ILE A 488 13.07 12.78 -0.16
C ILE A 488 13.50 11.56 -0.96
N ALA A 489 13.32 10.35 -0.41
CA ALA A 489 13.65 9.10 -1.10
C ALA A 489 12.84 8.90 -2.39
N ILE A 490 11.55 9.29 -2.37
CA ILE A 490 10.66 9.28 -3.53
C ILE A 490 11.04 10.33 -4.58
N ALA A 491 11.38 11.56 -4.18
CA ALA A 491 11.51 12.72 -5.08
C ALA A 491 12.92 12.92 -5.67
N THR A 492 13.97 12.59 -4.93
CA THR A 492 15.37 12.67 -5.40
C THR A 492 15.63 11.91 -6.72
N PRO A 493 15.20 10.63 -6.90
CA PRO A 493 15.44 9.90 -8.16
C PRO A 493 14.70 10.53 -9.35
N GLN A 494 13.56 11.19 -9.11
CA GLN A 494 12.77 11.83 -10.15
C GLN A 494 13.52 13.00 -10.78
N MET A 495 14.39 13.68 -10.01
CA MET A 495 15.28 14.72 -10.55
C MET A 495 16.25 14.15 -11.59
N LEU A 496 16.80 12.96 -11.35
CA LEU A 496 17.66 12.25 -12.30
C LEU A 496 16.86 11.84 -13.55
N SER A 497 15.69 11.21 -13.38
CA SER A 497 14.84 10.82 -14.51
C SER A 497 14.34 12.01 -15.35
N ALA A 498 14.08 13.16 -14.73
CA ALA A 498 13.72 14.40 -15.43
C ALA A 498 14.87 14.95 -16.27
N ILE A 499 16.09 14.99 -15.72
CA ILE A 499 17.30 15.44 -16.42
C ILE A 499 17.64 14.49 -17.58
N VAL A 500 17.60 13.17 -17.35
CA VAL A 500 17.83 12.16 -18.39
C VAL A 500 16.78 12.25 -19.49
N GLY A 501 15.49 12.39 -19.14
CA GLY A 501 14.42 12.59 -20.13
C GLY A 501 14.59 13.86 -20.96
N ALA A 502 14.98 14.98 -20.33
CA ALA A 502 15.27 16.23 -21.02
C ALA A 502 16.47 16.11 -21.97
N LEU A 503 17.53 15.39 -21.58
CA LEU A 503 18.69 15.09 -22.44
C LEU A 503 18.30 14.19 -23.62
N ILE A 504 17.51 13.14 -23.40
CA ILE A 504 17.01 12.25 -24.47
C ILE A 504 16.22 13.06 -25.50
N TYR A 505 15.29 13.92 -25.05
CA TYR A 505 14.55 14.82 -25.96
C TYR A 505 15.44 15.86 -26.64
N TRP A 506 16.47 16.38 -25.97
CA TRP A 506 17.40 17.35 -26.57
C TRP A 506 18.27 16.72 -27.68
N ILE A 507 18.66 15.44 -27.53
CA ILE A 507 19.41 14.69 -28.53
C ILE A 507 18.52 14.23 -29.70
N HIS A 508 17.37 13.62 -29.41
CA HIS A 508 16.56 12.91 -30.42
C HIS A 508 15.47 13.74 -31.08
N VAL A 509 15.06 14.87 -30.48
CA VAL A 509 14.25 15.87 -31.22
C VAL A 509 15.25 16.81 -31.89
N PRO A 510 15.40 16.76 -33.23
CA PRO A 510 16.40 17.57 -33.91
C PRO A 510 16.20 19.05 -33.60
N HIS A 511 17.31 19.78 -33.48
CA HIS A 511 17.31 21.20 -33.24
C HIS A 511 16.73 21.95 -34.45
N VAL A 512 15.41 22.03 -34.57
CA VAL A 512 14.74 22.99 -35.45
C VAL A 512 15.06 24.38 -34.89
N PRO A 513 15.88 25.21 -35.57
CA PRO A 513 16.15 26.55 -35.09
C PRO A 513 14.86 27.36 -35.17
N ILE A 514 14.68 28.29 -34.23
CA ILE A 514 13.44 29.07 -33.98
C ILE A 514 13.04 29.99 -35.17
N LEU A 515 13.79 29.95 -36.28
CA LEU A 515 13.63 30.75 -37.49
C LEU A 515 12.99 30.02 -38.70
N ASN A 516 12.91 28.68 -38.72
CA ASN A 516 12.62 27.93 -39.97
C ASN A 516 11.28 27.17 -40.03
N VAL A 517 10.23 27.68 -39.38
CA VAL A 517 8.83 27.23 -39.59
C VAL A 517 8.05 28.20 -40.51
N ARG A 518 8.76 28.92 -41.39
CA ARG A 518 8.17 29.82 -42.40
C ARG A 518 8.70 29.63 -43.83
N PHE A 519 9.77 28.87 -44.05
CA PHE A 519 10.49 28.91 -45.33
C PHE A 519 9.93 28.02 -46.46
N TRP A 520 9.17 26.97 -46.13
CA TRP A 520 8.61 26.03 -47.13
C TRP A 520 7.09 26.16 -47.37
N ALA A 521 6.41 27.02 -46.62
CA ALA A 521 5.00 27.37 -46.84
C ALA A 521 4.82 28.82 -47.33
N PHE A 522 5.91 29.52 -47.67
CA PHE A 522 5.93 30.91 -48.13
C PHE A 522 6.74 31.10 -49.43
N LEU A 523 7.13 30.00 -50.09
CA LEU A 523 7.83 29.99 -51.38
C LEU A 523 7.02 29.25 -52.47
N SER A 524 5.70 29.17 -52.31
CA SER A 524 4.77 28.60 -53.30
C SER A 524 3.61 29.54 -53.67
N GLU A 525 3.54 30.75 -53.09
CA GLU A 525 2.49 31.74 -53.33
C GLU A 525 3.09 33.15 -53.43
N GLU A 526 4.04 33.37 -54.36
CA GLU A 526 4.30 34.69 -54.99
C GLU A 526 5.37 34.61 -56.11
N ASN A 527 4.98 34.16 -57.32
CA ASN A 527 5.15 34.97 -58.53
C ASN A 527 4.48 34.39 -59.79
N ASN A 528 4.26 35.28 -60.76
CA ASN A 528 3.88 35.06 -62.18
C ASN A 528 2.65 34.19 -62.48
N GLY A 529 1.55 34.86 -62.85
CA GLY A 529 0.73 34.41 -63.98
C GLY A 529 1.40 34.75 -65.32
N SER A 530 0.74 34.39 -66.44
CA SER A 530 1.32 34.25 -67.81
C SER A 530 2.49 33.25 -67.85
N ASP A 531 2.46 32.21 -68.68
CA ASP A 531 2.12 32.27 -70.11
C ASP A 531 1.28 31.10 -70.68
N GLU A 532 1.01 31.19 -71.97
CA GLU A 532 0.20 30.28 -72.79
C GLU A 532 0.97 29.02 -73.30
N LYS A 533 0.18 28.01 -73.70
CA LYS A 533 0.43 27.07 -74.83
C LYS A 533 1.54 25.99 -74.75
N LEU A 534 1.07 24.76 -75.00
CA LEU A 534 1.60 23.80 -75.99
C LEU A 534 2.93 23.06 -75.70
N LEU A 535 2.85 21.75 -75.39
CA LEU A 535 3.16 20.70 -76.38
C LEU A 535 2.75 19.29 -75.91
N THR A 536 2.78 18.33 -76.84
CA THR A 536 2.27 16.95 -76.71
C THR A 536 3.35 15.89 -76.99
N SER A 537 3.01 14.61 -76.72
CA SER A 537 3.74 13.38 -77.14
C SER A 537 5.11 13.13 -76.47
N THR A 538 5.68 11.90 -76.44
CA THR A 538 5.43 10.71 -77.28
C THR A 538 5.74 9.37 -76.56
N THR A 539 4.80 8.41 -76.67
CA THR A 539 4.98 6.93 -76.82
C THR A 539 5.99 6.08 -76.01
N SER A 540 5.41 5.23 -75.14
CA SER A 540 5.38 3.74 -75.28
C SER A 540 6.55 2.81 -74.86
N SER A 541 6.16 1.54 -74.62
CA SER A 541 6.94 0.32 -74.35
C SER A 541 7.58 0.22 -72.95
N SER A 542 7.60 -0.95 -72.27
CA SER A 542 7.14 -2.31 -72.65
C SER A 542 6.51 -3.06 -71.46
N VAL A 543 5.71 -4.09 -71.72
CA VAL A 543 5.16 -5.04 -70.72
C VAL A 543 5.53 -6.46 -71.13
N ALA A 544 6.14 -7.24 -70.23
CA ALA A 544 6.33 -8.69 -70.34
C ALA A 544 6.60 -9.30 -68.94
N SER A 545 6.03 -10.49 -68.67
CA SER A 545 6.33 -11.48 -67.61
C SER A 545 6.80 -10.97 -66.22
N ILE A 546 6.07 -11.05 -65.09
CA ILE A 546 5.21 -12.12 -64.49
C ILE A 546 6.00 -13.27 -63.82
N ASP A 547 5.64 -13.51 -62.55
CA ASP A 547 5.92 -14.63 -61.62
C ASP A 547 7.36 -14.93 -61.15
N GLU A 548 7.66 -14.60 -59.88
CA GLU A 548 8.23 -15.56 -58.90
C GLU A 548 8.18 -15.13 -57.41
N GLU A 549 8.22 -13.83 -57.05
CA GLU A 549 8.49 -13.40 -55.65
C GLU A 549 7.29 -13.41 -54.65
N ASP A 550 6.04 -13.33 -55.10
CA ASP A 550 4.88 -12.97 -54.24
C ASP A 550 4.39 -14.09 -53.28
N SER A 551 5.05 -15.24 -53.30
CA SER A 551 4.82 -16.33 -52.35
C SER A 551 5.42 -16.04 -50.96
N SER A 552 6.61 -15.41 -50.92
CA SER A 552 7.39 -15.28 -49.68
C SER A 552 6.99 -14.09 -48.80
N SER A 553 6.38 -13.07 -49.40
CA SER A 553 5.69 -11.95 -48.75
C SER A 553 4.44 -12.46 -48.02
N THR A 554 3.52 -13.06 -48.79
CA THR A 554 2.21 -13.53 -48.36
C THR A 554 2.31 -14.61 -47.28
N GLU A 555 3.25 -15.56 -47.39
CA GLU A 555 3.46 -16.58 -46.36
C GLU A 555 4.03 -15.99 -45.05
N LYS A 556 4.89 -14.97 -45.11
CA LYS A 556 5.39 -14.28 -43.90
C LYS A 556 4.30 -13.46 -43.22
N GLU A 557 3.52 -12.67 -43.97
CA GLU A 557 2.41 -11.90 -43.39
C GLU A 557 1.32 -12.79 -42.81
N THR A 558 0.89 -13.83 -43.52
CA THR A 558 -0.11 -14.78 -43.00
C THR A 558 0.41 -15.55 -41.79
N ARG A 559 1.69 -15.95 -41.77
CA ARG A 559 2.30 -16.59 -40.59
C ARG A 559 2.41 -15.62 -39.41
N GLN A 560 2.81 -14.36 -39.63
CA GLN A 560 2.90 -13.36 -38.56
C GLN A 560 1.51 -12.97 -38.03
N GLN A 561 0.52 -12.76 -38.90
CA GLN A 561 -0.88 -12.59 -38.49
C GLN A 561 -1.43 -13.83 -37.77
N THR A 562 -1.05 -15.05 -38.18
CA THR A 562 -1.47 -16.28 -37.51
C THR A 562 -0.83 -16.42 -36.13
N HIS A 563 0.45 -16.08 -35.96
CA HIS A 563 1.09 -16.02 -34.65
C HIS A 563 0.45 -14.93 -33.75
N HIS A 564 0.16 -13.73 -34.28
CA HIS A 564 -0.59 -12.71 -33.53
C HIS A 564 -2.01 -13.15 -33.18
N ARG A 565 -2.74 -13.85 -34.08
CA ARG A 565 -4.06 -14.41 -33.79
C ARG A 565 -3.99 -15.54 -32.77
N ILE A 566 -3.02 -16.44 -32.86
CA ILE A 566 -2.81 -17.50 -31.85
C ILE A 566 -2.43 -16.91 -30.50
N PHE A 567 -1.61 -15.87 -30.45
CA PHE A 567 -1.23 -15.18 -29.20
C PHE A 567 -2.38 -14.33 -28.62
N PHE A 568 -3.18 -13.69 -29.46
CA PHE A 568 -4.37 -12.94 -29.05
C PHE A 568 -5.48 -13.89 -28.57
N ILE A 569 -5.71 -15.01 -29.28
CA ILE A 569 -6.63 -16.07 -28.87
C ILE A 569 -6.10 -16.77 -27.62
N SER A 570 -4.81 -17.03 -27.45
CA SER A 570 -4.28 -17.64 -26.23
C SER A 570 -4.28 -16.67 -25.05
N SER A 571 -4.13 -15.36 -25.27
CA SER A 571 -4.26 -14.33 -24.24
C SER A 571 -5.72 -14.12 -23.84
N ILE A 572 -6.65 -14.06 -24.80
CA ILE A 572 -8.09 -14.06 -24.51
C ILE A 572 -8.49 -15.38 -23.85
N LEU A 573 -7.99 -16.52 -24.31
CA LEU A 573 -8.26 -17.81 -23.67
C LEU A 573 -7.65 -17.87 -22.26
N ALA A 574 -6.49 -17.25 -22.00
CA ALA A 574 -5.95 -17.14 -20.64
C ALA A 574 -6.80 -16.25 -19.75
N ILE A 575 -7.28 -15.10 -20.26
CA ILE A 575 -8.18 -14.19 -19.53
C ILE A 575 -9.57 -14.84 -19.31
N VAL A 576 -10.09 -15.55 -20.30
CA VAL A 576 -11.35 -16.30 -20.25
C VAL A 576 -11.21 -17.57 -19.42
N VAL A 577 -10.04 -18.21 -19.35
CA VAL A 577 -9.80 -19.35 -18.44
C VAL A 577 -9.60 -18.85 -17.02
N LEU A 578 -8.89 -17.75 -16.75
CA LEU A 578 -8.89 -17.13 -15.42
C LEU A 578 -10.31 -16.73 -15.02
N GLY A 579 -11.04 -16.06 -15.91
CA GLY A 579 -12.42 -15.63 -15.70
C GLY A 579 -13.39 -16.79 -15.51
N ALA A 580 -13.30 -17.86 -16.30
CA ALA A 580 -14.19 -19.02 -16.25
C ALA A 580 -13.79 -20.02 -15.17
N VAL A 581 -12.52 -20.13 -14.77
CA VAL A 581 -12.14 -20.82 -13.53
C VAL A 581 -12.76 -20.07 -12.36
N THR A 582 -12.56 -18.75 -12.27
CA THR A 582 -13.16 -17.92 -11.22
C THR A 582 -14.69 -18.06 -11.22
N LEU A 583 -15.34 -18.00 -12.37
CA LEU A 583 -16.80 -18.07 -12.51
C LEU A 583 -17.36 -19.48 -12.25
N THR A 584 -16.74 -20.56 -12.75
CA THR A 584 -17.18 -21.93 -12.42
C THR A 584 -17.02 -22.20 -10.93
N THR A 585 -15.96 -21.70 -10.30
CA THR A 585 -15.82 -21.81 -8.84
C THR A 585 -16.80 -20.98 -8.03
N LEU A 586 -17.39 -19.93 -8.62
CA LEU A 586 -18.51 -19.17 -8.03
C LEU A 586 -19.90 -19.80 -8.31
N LEU A 587 -20.00 -20.75 -9.26
CA LEU A 587 -21.27 -21.37 -9.67
C LEU A 587 -21.45 -22.81 -9.16
N VAL A 588 -20.36 -23.51 -8.83
CA VAL A 588 -20.40 -24.89 -8.31
C VAL A 588 -20.82 -24.97 -6.83
N ASP A 589 -20.67 -23.90 -6.05
CA ASP A 589 -20.86 -23.89 -4.59
C ASP A 589 -22.34 -23.80 -4.15
N SER A 590 -23.29 -24.14 -5.01
CA SER A 590 -24.74 -23.93 -4.79
C SER A 590 -25.48 -25.04 -4.03
N HIS A 591 -24.80 -26.11 -3.60
CA HIS A 591 -25.45 -27.25 -2.92
C HIS A 591 -24.71 -27.82 -1.68
N SER A 592 -25.38 -27.71 -0.51
CA SER A 592 -25.32 -28.62 0.68
C SER A 592 -24.08 -28.69 1.61
N GLY A 593 -23.90 -27.68 2.47
CA GLY A 593 -24.34 -27.70 3.89
C GLY A 593 -23.61 -28.50 5.02
N VAL A 594 -23.64 -27.93 6.24
CA VAL A 594 -23.49 -28.51 7.63
C VAL A 594 -22.09 -28.64 8.30
N VAL A 595 -22.00 -28.28 9.60
CA VAL A 595 -20.83 -27.97 10.49
C VAL A 595 -21.14 -28.51 11.91
N PRO A 596 -20.24 -29.17 12.71
CA PRO A 596 -19.04 -28.62 13.43
C PRO A 596 -17.68 -29.28 13.04
N ASN A 597 -16.53 -29.28 13.76
CA ASN A 597 -15.99 -28.68 15.03
C ASN A 597 -14.46 -28.35 14.80
N THR A 598 -13.75 -27.35 15.36
CA THR A 598 -13.13 -27.06 16.71
C THR A 598 -11.74 -27.75 16.97
N PRO A 599 -11.06 -27.72 18.16
CA PRO A 599 -9.86 -26.88 18.27
C PRO A 599 -8.54 -27.66 18.62
N SER A 600 -7.37 -27.03 18.92
CA SER A 600 -7.01 -26.22 20.11
C SER A 600 -5.80 -25.30 19.83
N PRO A 601 -5.62 -24.17 20.58
CA PRO A 601 -4.40 -23.35 20.57
C PRO A 601 -3.32 -23.94 21.52
N PRO A 602 -2.19 -23.24 21.79
CA PRO A 602 -2.21 -22.37 22.98
C PRO A 602 -1.35 -21.07 22.88
N SER A 603 -1.65 -20.14 23.77
CA SER A 603 -0.72 -19.10 24.27
C SER A 603 0.42 -19.73 25.10
N GLN A 604 1.54 -19.02 25.27
CA GLN A 604 2.58 -19.41 26.24
C GLN A 604 2.39 -18.59 27.52
N GLY A 605 2.20 -19.25 28.66
CA GLY A 605 2.16 -18.63 29.99
C GLY A 605 3.54 -18.58 30.65
N GLY A 606 3.67 -17.78 31.71
CA GLY A 606 4.90 -17.58 32.48
C GLY A 606 5.83 -16.48 31.93
N SER A 607 6.75 -15.99 32.76
CA SER A 607 7.59 -14.82 32.45
C SER A 607 8.82 -15.11 31.60
N GLN A 608 9.50 -16.22 31.86
CA GLN A 608 10.70 -16.64 31.15
C GLN A 608 10.77 -18.16 31.07
N VAL A 609 11.06 -18.70 29.89
CA VAL A 609 11.38 -20.13 29.70
C VAL A 609 12.77 -20.42 30.27
N VAL A 610 12.83 -21.32 31.24
CA VAL A 610 14.07 -21.78 31.90
C VAL A 610 14.61 -23.06 31.24
N ALA A 611 13.71 -23.95 30.81
CA ALA A 611 14.06 -25.19 30.11
C ALA A 611 12.90 -25.66 29.20
N HIS A 612 13.17 -26.53 28.23
CA HIS A 612 12.17 -27.05 27.30
C HIS A 612 12.49 -28.46 26.79
N CYS A 613 11.46 -29.27 26.52
CA CYS A 613 11.58 -30.67 26.08
C CYS A 613 11.59 -30.88 24.56
N GLY A 614 11.71 -29.81 23.76
CA GLY A 614 11.76 -29.91 22.30
C GLY A 614 10.37 -30.03 21.65
N ILE A 615 10.28 -30.79 20.56
CA ILE A 615 9.04 -31.02 19.79
C ILE A 615 8.75 -32.50 19.47
N SER A 616 9.47 -33.43 20.08
CA SER A 616 9.25 -34.88 19.89
C SER A 616 9.71 -35.69 21.10
N ALA A 617 9.14 -36.88 21.31
CA ALA A 617 9.52 -37.75 22.43
C ALA A 617 11.00 -38.17 22.39
N GLN A 618 11.57 -38.36 21.19
CA GLN A 618 13.01 -38.61 21.06
C GLN A 618 13.84 -37.40 21.54
N GLU A 619 13.50 -36.19 21.08
CA GLU A 619 14.20 -34.97 21.51
C GLU A 619 14.04 -34.71 23.02
N ALA A 620 12.87 -35.03 23.58
CA ALA A 620 12.61 -34.94 25.01
C ALA A 620 13.51 -35.90 25.81
N MET A 621 13.63 -37.16 25.39
CA MET A 621 14.54 -38.14 26.00
C MET A 621 16.02 -37.73 25.85
N GLU A 622 16.43 -37.23 24.68
CA GLU A 622 17.79 -36.71 24.44
C GLU A 622 18.12 -35.49 25.33
N ARG A 623 17.10 -34.70 25.71
CA ARG A 623 17.19 -33.56 26.64
C ARG A 623 17.05 -33.95 28.11
N GLY A 624 16.84 -35.23 28.44
CA GLY A 624 16.65 -35.70 29.82
C GLY A 624 15.30 -35.31 30.45
N CYS A 625 14.29 -35.00 29.64
CA CYS A 625 12.93 -34.82 30.13
C CYS A 625 12.29 -36.16 30.52
N LEU A 626 11.35 -36.10 31.46
CA LEU A 626 10.63 -37.24 31.99
C LEU A 626 9.17 -37.21 31.50
N TRP A 627 8.58 -38.40 31.36
CA TRP A 627 7.16 -38.54 31.06
C TRP A 627 6.30 -38.29 32.31
N ASP A 628 5.28 -37.45 32.17
CA ASP A 628 4.25 -37.20 33.18
C ASP A 628 2.87 -37.58 32.66
N ILE A 629 2.21 -38.52 33.34
CA ILE A 629 0.83 -38.92 33.03
C ILE A 629 -0.19 -37.88 33.49
N MET A 630 0.09 -37.10 34.55
CA MET A 630 -0.85 -36.13 35.10
C MET A 630 -0.97 -34.85 34.27
N SER A 631 0.07 -34.47 33.52
CA SER A 631 0.04 -33.39 32.51
C SER A 631 0.04 -33.92 31.06
N PHE A 632 -0.04 -35.24 30.86
CA PHE A 632 0.05 -35.92 29.56
C PHE A 632 1.20 -35.41 28.65
N GLY A 633 2.39 -35.27 29.24
CA GLY A 633 3.47 -34.53 28.60
C GLY A 633 4.87 -34.94 29.02
N TRP A 634 5.84 -34.59 28.19
CA TRP A 634 7.25 -34.66 28.53
C TRP A 634 7.66 -33.36 29.22
N ILE A 635 8.12 -33.46 30.48
CA ILE A 635 8.46 -32.32 31.35
C ILE A 635 9.92 -32.38 31.78
N HIS A 636 10.58 -31.23 31.84
CA HIS A 636 11.97 -31.13 32.25
C HIS A 636 12.08 -31.17 33.80
N PRO A 637 13.07 -31.85 34.40
CA PRO A 637 13.20 -32.01 35.87
C PRO A 637 13.36 -30.72 36.70
N LEU A 638 13.27 -29.52 36.10
CA LEU A 638 13.26 -28.23 36.80
C LEU A 638 11.84 -27.73 37.12
N CYS A 639 10.79 -28.38 36.61
CA CYS A 639 9.40 -28.05 36.89
C CYS A 639 8.49 -29.29 36.99
N PHE A 640 9.06 -30.44 37.39
CA PHE A 640 8.35 -31.71 37.50
C PHE A 640 8.54 -32.35 38.89
N ASP A 641 7.49 -32.30 39.72
CA ASP A 641 7.42 -33.08 40.96
C ASP A 641 6.90 -34.50 40.63
N LYS A 642 7.84 -35.42 40.43
CA LYS A 642 7.52 -36.82 40.18
C LYS A 642 6.81 -37.49 41.37
N GLU A 643 7.15 -37.14 42.61
CA GLU A 643 6.56 -37.79 43.80
C GLU A 643 5.12 -37.32 44.03
N GLU A 644 4.77 -36.09 43.66
CA GLU A 644 3.38 -35.64 43.62
C GLU A 644 2.62 -36.23 42.42
N SER A 645 3.18 -36.26 41.20
CA SER A 645 2.50 -36.88 40.04
C SER A 645 2.19 -38.36 40.26
N ASP A 646 3.20 -39.17 40.62
CA ASP A 646 3.04 -40.61 40.91
C ASP A 646 1.91 -40.84 41.95
N ARG A 647 1.84 -39.95 42.94
CA ARG A 647 0.88 -39.99 44.07
C ARG A 647 -0.52 -39.50 43.71
N TRP A 648 -0.68 -38.64 42.70
CA TRP A 648 -2.01 -38.32 42.14
C TRP A 648 -2.50 -39.46 41.23
N ALA A 649 -1.65 -39.93 40.32
CA ALA A 649 -1.97 -41.04 39.42
C ALA A 649 -2.38 -42.31 40.20
N ALA A 650 -1.63 -42.66 41.26
CA ALA A 650 -1.93 -43.83 42.11
C ALA A 650 -3.13 -43.64 43.07
N LYS A 651 -3.62 -42.40 43.27
CA LYS A 651 -4.75 -42.09 44.16
C LYS A 651 -6.08 -41.93 43.43
N TYR A 652 -6.03 -41.41 42.21
CA TYR A 652 -7.22 -41.01 41.44
C TYR A 652 -7.43 -41.83 40.16
N GLY A 653 -6.40 -42.53 39.69
CA GLY A 653 -6.51 -43.56 38.66
C GLY A 653 -6.75 -44.97 39.25
N PRO A 654 -6.61 -46.03 38.44
CA PRO A 654 -6.21 -45.99 37.02
C PRO A 654 -7.21 -45.24 36.15
N PHE A 655 -6.71 -44.57 35.12
CA PHE A 655 -7.52 -43.96 34.08
C PHE A 655 -7.43 -44.83 32.82
N ASP A 656 -8.55 -45.03 32.13
CA ASP A 656 -8.57 -45.76 30.86
C ASP A 656 -8.13 -44.86 29.70
N TRP A 657 -7.39 -45.42 28.75
CA TRP A 657 -6.78 -44.70 27.62
C TRP A 657 -7.04 -45.40 26.30
N TYR A 658 -7.54 -44.66 25.32
CA TYR A 658 -7.91 -45.19 24.00
C TYR A 658 -7.30 -44.35 22.87
N VAL A 659 -7.01 -44.99 21.74
CA VAL A 659 -6.52 -44.29 20.54
C VAL A 659 -7.61 -43.38 19.98
N ASP A 660 -7.26 -42.12 19.69
CA ASP A 660 -8.09 -41.20 18.92
C ASP A 660 -7.92 -41.47 17.42
N ASP A 661 -8.87 -42.21 16.82
CA ASP A 661 -8.86 -42.57 15.39
C ASP A 661 -9.59 -41.56 14.49
N GLY A 662 -10.09 -40.45 15.07
CA GLY A 662 -10.75 -39.37 14.34
C GLY A 662 -12.17 -39.68 13.85
N GLN A 663 -12.84 -40.68 14.42
CA GLN A 663 -14.28 -40.90 14.21
C GLN A 663 -15.14 -39.73 14.75
N ALA A 664 -16.39 -39.66 14.27
CA ALA A 664 -17.32 -38.61 14.66
C ALA A 664 -17.81 -38.77 16.11
N VAL A 665 -17.96 -37.65 16.81
CA VAL A 665 -18.64 -37.56 18.12
C VAL A 665 -20.08 -37.08 17.97
N ASP A 666 -20.92 -37.41 18.95
CA ASP A 666 -22.34 -37.11 18.99
C ASP A 666 -22.64 -35.71 19.55
N GLU A 667 -23.93 -35.38 19.74
CA GLU A 667 -24.39 -34.10 20.29
C GLU A 667 -24.01 -33.88 21.77
N LYS A 668 -23.30 -34.83 22.41
CA LYS A 668 -22.77 -34.78 23.78
C LYS A 668 -21.25 -35.03 23.83
N GLU A 669 -20.57 -34.91 22.70
CA GLU A 669 -19.13 -35.16 22.53
C GLU A 669 -18.69 -36.62 22.83
N GLN A 670 -19.61 -37.59 22.81
CA GLN A 670 -19.29 -39.03 22.94
C GLN A 670 -19.06 -39.70 21.57
N PRO A 671 -18.13 -40.67 21.43
CA PRO A 671 -17.86 -41.33 20.15
C PRO A 671 -19.08 -42.05 19.55
N VAL A 672 -19.51 -41.64 18.35
CA VAL A 672 -20.67 -42.24 17.66
C VAL A 672 -20.37 -43.70 17.34
N ASN A 673 -21.23 -44.60 17.82
CA ASN A 673 -21.12 -46.07 17.78
C ASN A 673 -20.26 -46.74 18.87
N GLY A 674 -19.79 -46.03 19.89
CA GLY A 674 -19.31 -46.64 21.15
C GLY A 674 -18.21 -47.71 21.02
N THR A 675 -17.40 -47.63 19.96
CA THR A 675 -16.37 -48.62 19.64
C THR A 675 -15.01 -47.92 19.67
N LEU A 676 -14.49 -47.70 20.88
CA LEU A 676 -13.13 -47.20 21.09
C LEU A 676 -12.15 -48.27 20.61
N THR A 677 -11.44 -48.01 19.50
CA THR A 677 -10.91 -49.07 18.63
C THR A 677 -9.64 -49.77 19.12
N GLN A 678 -8.96 -49.25 20.16
CA GLN A 678 -7.96 -49.98 20.95
C GLN A 678 -7.73 -49.30 22.30
N PRO A 679 -7.69 -50.06 23.42
CA PRO A 679 -7.10 -49.59 24.67
C PRO A 679 -5.56 -49.58 24.53
N LEU A 680 -4.91 -48.52 25.01
CA LEU A 680 -3.45 -48.38 24.99
C LEU A 680 -2.81 -49.04 26.21
N SER A 681 -1.68 -49.72 26.03
CA SER A 681 -0.84 -50.14 27.16
C SER A 681 -0.01 -48.97 27.68
N LEU A 682 0.36 -49.00 28.98
CA LEU A 682 1.07 -47.89 29.63
C LEU A 682 2.42 -47.52 28.95
N ASP A 683 3.05 -48.48 28.28
CA ASP A 683 4.33 -48.27 27.56
C ASP A 683 4.14 -47.54 26.21
N GLU A 684 2.92 -47.51 25.66
CA GLU A 684 2.60 -46.88 24.37
C GLU A 684 2.13 -45.42 24.52
N ILE A 685 1.52 -45.09 25.67
CA ILE A 685 0.97 -43.75 25.96
C ILE A 685 1.97 -42.59 25.74
N PRO A 686 3.26 -42.67 26.16
CA PRO A 686 4.22 -41.56 26.02
C PRO A 686 4.53 -41.14 24.57
N PHE A 687 4.06 -41.93 23.59
CA PHE A 687 4.26 -41.73 22.16
C PHE A 687 2.94 -41.49 21.38
N ALA A 688 1.78 -41.62 22.04
CA ALA A 688 0.47 -41.45 21.42
C ALA A 688 0.11 -39.95 21.30
N GLN A 689 -0.03 -39.43 20.07
CA GLN A 689 -0.19 -37.99 19.84
C GLN A 689 -1.55 -37.42 20.27
N SER A 690 -2.61 -38.22 20.20
CA SER A 690 -3.99 -37.87 20.57
C SER A 690 -4.66 -39.13 21.11
N VAL A 691 -5.38 -39.00 22.24
CA VAL A 691 -6.03 -40.11 22.95
C VAL A 691 -7.35 -39.66 23.57
N TRP A 692 -8.23 -40.61 23.87
CA TRP A 692 -9.44 -40.40 24.68
C TRP A 692 -9.30 -41.04 26.06
N THR A 693 -9.80 -40.35 27.08
CA THR A 693 -9.84 -40.81 28.48
C THR A 693 -11.10 -40.30 29.21
N THR A 694 -11.23 -40.64 30.49
CA THR A 694 -12.42 -40.37 31.31
C THR A 694 -12.52 -38.92 31.79
N GLN A 695 -13.74 -38.44 32.01
CA GLN A 695 -14.02 -37.15 32.64
C GLN A 695 -13.33 -37.01 34.01
N GLY A 696 -13.16 -38.13 34.73
CA GLY A 696 -12.42 -38.20 35.98
C GLY A 696 -10.94 -37.83 35.85
N TYR A 697 -10.28 -38.23 34.75
CA TYR A 697 -8.93 -37.73 34.44
C TYR A 697 -8.94 -36.21 34.27
N HIS A 698 -9.88 -35.67 33.48
CA HIS A 698 -9.97 -34.24 33.19
C HIS A 698 -10.03 -33.38 34.45
N ILE A 699 -10.93 -33.74 35.37
CA ILE A 699 -11.12 -33.04 36.65
C ILE A 699 -9.83 -33.12 37.49
N MET A 700 -9.19 -34.28 37.55
CA MET A 700 -8.00 -34.49 38.39
C MET A 700 -6.73 -33.86 37.80
N HIS A 701 -6.59 -33.84 36.48
CA HIS A 701 -5.59 -33.08 35.74
C HIS A 701 -5.72 -31.57 36.03
N CYS A 702 -6.92 -31.00 35.88
CA CYS A 702 -7.18 -29.58 36.17
C CYS A 702 -6.87 -29.20 37.63
N LEU A 703 -7.26 -30.05 38.60
CA LEU A 703 -6.95 -29.85 40.02
C LEU A 703 -5.45 -30.05 40.35
N TYR A 704 -4.77 -30.97 39.66
CA TYR A 704 -3.33 -31.18 39.80
C TYR A 704 -2.53 -29.98 39.29
N LEU A 705 -2.81 -29.47 38.09
CA LEU A 705 -2.14 -28.28 37.54
C LEU A 705 -2.36 -27.06 38.45
N LEU A 706 -3.57 -26.85 38.95
CA LEU A 706 -3.86 -25.77 39.91
C LEU A 706 -3.04 -25.91 41.21
N LYS A 707 -2.85 -27.14 41.71
CA LYS A 707 -1.92 -27.40 42.82
C LYS A 707 -0.47 -27.10 42.44
N MET A 708 -0.01 -27.45 41.24
CA MET A 708 1.36 -27.21 40.80
C MET A 708 1.69 -25.72 40.73
N VAL A 709 0.77 -24.86 40.25
CA VAL A 709 0.93 -23.40 40.34
C VAL A 709 1.06 -22.95 41.80
N HIS A 710 0.25 -23.48 42.71
CA HIS A 710 0.30 -23.11 44.13
C HIS A 710 1.61 -23.55 44.82
N VAL A 711 2.11 -24.75 44.54
CA VAL A 711 3.40 -25.24 45.08
C VAL A 711 4.56 -24.40 44.54
N ALA A 712 4.59 -24.16 43.23
CA ALA A 712 5.60 -23.29 42.60
C ALA A 712 5.60 -21.88 43.18
N ALA A 713 4.41 -21.30 43.43
CA ALA A 713 4.26 -19.97 44.04
C ALA A 713 4.71 -19.89 45.52
N LEU A 714 4.67 -21.00 46.27
CA LEU A 714 5.16 -21.05 47.65
C LEU A 714 6.69 -21.17 47.73
N ASN A 715 7.30 -21.86 46.76
CA ASN A 715 8.75 -22.12 46.74
C ASN A 715 9.56 -21.13 45.89
N SER A 716 8.89 -20.38 44.99
CA SER A 716 9.49 -19.67 43.85
C SER A 716 10.15 -20.58 42.81
N ASP A 717 9.63 -21.81 42.66
CA ASP A 717 10.10 -22.78 41.66
C ASP A 717 9.53 -22.52 40.25
N PRO A 718 10.20 -22.97 39.17
CA PRO A 718 9.60 -23.01 37.83
C PRO A 718 8.44 -24.01 37.73
N VAL A 719 7.44 -23.72 36.90
CA VAL A 719 6.25 -24.56 36.66
C VAL A 719 6.05 -24.83 35.17
N SER A 720 5.17 -25.75 34.79
CA SER A 720 4.82 -26.00 33.39
C SER A 720 4.11 -24.78 32.76
N ASN A 721 4.49 -24.42 31.53
CA ASN A 721 3.85 -23.33 30.75
C ASN A 721 2.37 -23.56 30.45
N GLU A 722 1.91 -24.80 30.59
CA GLU A 722 0.52 -25.22 30.55
C GLU A 722 -0.27 -24.77 31.79
N ALA A 723 0.26 -25.00 33.00
CA ALA A 723 -0.43 -24.71 34.25
C ALA A 723 -0.67 -23.21 34.46
N VAL A 724 0.23 -22.37 33.92
CA VAL A 724 0.14 -20.90 33.93
C VAL A 724 -0.46 -20.30 32.65
N ASN A 725 -1.05 -21.11 31.77
CA ASN A 725 -1.81 -20.59 30.65
C ASN A 725 -3.18 -20.08 31.13
N LEU A 726 -3.42 -18.77 31.06
CA LEU A 726 -4.68 -18.16 31.50
C LEU A 726 -5.92 -18.76 30.83
N GLY A 727 -5.86 -19.12 29.54
CA GLY A 727 -6.97 -19.78 28.85
C GLY A 727 -7.20 -21.23 29.31
N HIS A 728 -6.16 -21.91 29.80
CA HIS A 728 -6.33 -23.20 30.49
C HIS A 728 -6.86 -22.99 31.91
N THR A 729 -6.48 -21.91 32.60
CA THR A 729 -7.07 -21.52 33.88
C THR A 729 -8.57 -21.22 33.74
N ASP A 730 -8.97 -20.45 32.72
CA ASP A 730 -10.37 -20.13 32.43
C ASP A 730 -11.19 -21.39 32.09
N HIS A 731 -10.62 -22.32 31.30
CA HIS A 731 -11.21 -23.63 31.01
C HIS A 731 -11.37 -24.48 32.28
N CYS A 732 -10.34 -24.55 33.12
CA CYS A 732 -10.35 -25.26 34.41
C CYS A 732 -11.42 -24.70 35.36
N VAL A 733 -11.52 -23.37 35.47
CA VAL A 733 -12.56 -22.68 36.27
C VAL A 733 -13.96 -22.93 35.70
N GLY A 734 -14.12 -22.92 34.37
CA GLY A 734 -15.38 -23.26 33.71
C GLY A 734 -15.82 -24.72 33.95
N LEU A 735 -14.87 -25.67 33.87
CA LEU A 735 -15.11 -27.09 34.11
C LEU A 735 -15.54 -27.36 35.57
N ILE A 736 -14.79 -26.80 36.53
CA ILE A 736 -15.06 -26.96 37.97
C ILE A 736 -16.34 -26.19 38.39
N GLY A 737 -16.66 -25.10 37.69
CA GLY A 737 -17.87 -24.30 37.91
C GLY A 737 -19.14 -24.84 37.26
N ASN A 738 -19.04 -25.83 36.37
CA ASN A 738 -20.22 -26.41 35.71
C ASN A 738 -21.00 -27.33 36.66
N THR A 739 -22.33 -27.16 36.70
CA THR A 739 -23.24 -27.98 37.51
C THR A 739 -23.86 -29.15 36.76
N ASP A 740 -23.61 -29.28 35.46
CA ASP A 740 -24.14 -30.38 34.65
C ASP A 740 -23.43 -31.71 34.96
N LEU A 741 -24.21 -32.73 35.29
CA LEU A 741 -23.72 -34.02 35.78
C LEU A 741 -23.25 -34.94 34.62
N ILE A 742 -21.98 -34.80 34.24
CA ILE A 742 -21.25 -35.81 33.46
C ILE A 742 -20.76 -36.91 34.42
N GLU A 743 -20.93 -38.18 34.04
CA GLU A 743 -20.45 -39.32 34.85
C GLU A 743 -18.91 -39.35 34.88
N TYR A 744 -18.31 -39.60 36.05
CA TYR A 744 -16.86 -39.55 36.25
C TYR A 744 -16.09 -40.52 35.34
N ASP A 745 -16.66 -41.70 35.10
CA ASP A 745 -16.06 -42.75 34.26
C ASP A 745 -16.40 -42.59 32.76
N ALA A 746 -17.14 -41.56 32.36
CA ALA A 746 -17.51 -41.33 30.97
C ALA A 746 -16.30 -40.91 30.13
N ILE A 747 -16.06 -41.62 29.01
CA ILE A 747 -14.93 -41.37 28.12
C ILE A 747 -15.30 -40.24 27.16
N THR A 748 -14.99 -39.02 27.60
CA THR A 748 -15.40 -37.74 26.98
C THR A 748 -14.24 -36.76 26.81
N THR A 749 -13.03 -37.10 27.28
CA THR A 749 -11.91 -36.16 27.35
C THR A 749 -10.86 -36.51 26.29
N PRO A 750 -10.72 -35.70 25.22
CA PRO A 750 -9.62 -35.82 24.27
C PRO A 750 -8.36 -35.12 24.83
N VAL A 751 -7.25 -35.84 24.88
CA VAL A 751 -5.96 -35.36 25.40
C VAL A 751 -4.89 -35.50 24.31
N ARG A 752 -3.95 -34.54 24.23
CA ARG A 752 -2.89 -34.51 23.21
C ARG A 752 -1.51 -34.39 23.84
N LEU A 753 -0.54 -35.10 23.26
CA LEU A 753 0.82 -35.20 23.76
C LEU A 753 1.53 -33.85 23.83
N LEU A 754 1.96 -33.44 25.03
CA LEU A 754 2.65 -32.17 25.25
C LEU A 754 4.17 -32.30 25.35
N PHE A 755 4.88 -31.27 24.88
CA PHE A 755 6.31 -31.07 25.11
C PHE A 755 6.50 -29.77 25.89
N VAL A 756 6.65 -29.90 27.20
CA VAL A 756 6.48 -28.80 28.15
C VAL A 756 7.70 -27.88 28.17
N GLN A 757 7.43 -26.59 28.43
CA GLN A 757 8.42 -25.58 28.76
C GLN A 757 8.31 -25.27 30.26
N CYS A 758 9.43 -25.35 30.99
CA CYS A 758 9.49 -24.86 32.37
C CYS A 758 9.60 -23.34 32.34
N VAL A 759 8.71 -22.65 33.05
CA VAL A 759 8.64 -21.19 33.11
C VAL A 759 8.61 -20.68 34.54
N THR A 760 9.17 -19.50 34.76
CA THR A 760 9.04 -18.78 36.03
C THR A 760 7.65 -18.19 36.21
N LEU A 761 7.19 -18.14 37.46
CA LEU A 761 6.15 -17.21 37.91
C LEU A 761 6.73 -15.78 37.99
N GLN A 762 5.87 -14.76 38.10
CA GLN A 762 6.25 -13.36 38.31
C GLN A 762 6.05 -12.95 39.77
#